data_AF-A0A9C7UX58-F1
#
_entry.id   AF-A0A9C7UX58-F1
#
_cell.length_a   1.000
_cell.length_b   1.000
_cell.length_c   1.000
_cell.angle_alpha   90.00
_cell.angle_beta   90.00
_cell.angle_gamma   90.00
#
_symmetry.space_group_name_H-M   'P 1'
#
loop_
_entity.id
_entity.type
_entity.pdbx_description
1 polymer ?
#
loop_
_entity_poly.entity_id
_entity_poly.type
_entity_poly.pdbx_seq_one_letter_code
_entity_poly.pdbx_strand_id
1 'polypeptide(L)'
;MSTSDVARFSSQPEHVGTASFARNNSTVHHENPDDVQSEGDVSELEQWLSGRLSSQLGSSTVKIEQGQYEKAHSVLGDDYDDLLSKYVEVSRQTDGTADDKTAKTIRDAQRSQRQYVSRVQRYRQLYDRYQRAKQNGNDEKARTLARKLERLQKDIDRSSSNLTTNYNRLSNRTNTSTAGEMGRIRNVTQNISSQQATVRKAEFTQTNLTATIRTPNVSFFDPIRVTGRLTDENDTGLENQSIWLRLGGNRSQRVRTSENGSFSLVGRPAVVSRGNRSFRVEYHPTNGSIYLGSNATVQANVSRVAAMIDISNHTRRVRYNDTVAVSGRVHARQVGATDVPLAVFLGETRLGTTRTGPDGSFSFNTTLPADVPANSTAIRVAFPFRGRALNALNATAPVVVESSATTLTLSGTTGKTRSVDLSGYLTTTTDTPVADQQVSILVNGTQVASTRTDENGTYRISLVLPPSLVPADSNATFAARFDGRGKNVESARTATEIAVSGADDGPLDSTTRGWLVSLGVAALITLGGFFLWRSDFGGGDADPDGRDGMATDVDAVTESDDATTDPSVSAAAFLDRARSARDAGEFETAVEMGYAATRDRFDAVVPTATSTHWEFYNACREADLAAETLSTIADVTERYERAAFAANRVSSETATAVIDAASTLVEDGA
;
A
#
# COMPACT_ATOMS: atom_id res chain seq x y z
N MET A 1 73.27 -30.79 -7.47
CA MET A 1 72.52 -31.87 -8.15
C MET A 1 71.03 -31.57 -7.92
N SER A 2 70.20 -31.36 -8.95
CA SER A 2 70.46 -31.49 -10.40
C SER A 2 69.78 -30.37 -11.20
N THR A 3 70.42 -29.94 -12.30
CA THR A 3 69.83 -29.40 -13.57
C THR A 3 68.81 -28.24 -13.52
N SER A 4 68.93 -27.14 -14.28
CA SER A 4 69.81 -26.80 -15.43
C SER A 4 69.97 -25.27 -15.65
N ASP A 5 70.90 -24.92 -16.55
CA ASP A 5 71.01 -23.71 -17.40
C ASP A 5 71.04 -22.27 -16.80
N VAL A 6 71.78 -21.25 -17.29
CA VAL A 6 72.96 -21.00 -18.18
C VAL A 6 72.74 -19.65 -18.91
N ALA A 7 73.84 -18.95 -19.25
CA ALA A 7 73.94 -17.64 -19.92
C ALA A 7 73.55 -16.41 -19.05
N ARG A 8 74.37 -15.35 -18.83
CA ARG A 8 75.44 -14.63 -19.58
C ARG A 8 74.92 -13.84 -20.80
N PHE A 9 75.44 -12.67 -21.16
CA PHE A 9 76.79 -12.10 -20.96
C PHE A 9 76.78 -10.60 -20.54
N SER A 10 77.95 -10.00 -20.28
CA SER A 10 78.13 -8.60 -19.84
C SER A 10 79.36 -7.92 -20.49
N SER A 11 79.32 -6.58 -20.67
CA SER A 11 80.45 -5.72 -21.08
C SER A 11 80.23 -4.25 -20.65
N GLN A 12 81.31 -3.52 -20.33
CA GLN A 12 81.35 -2.20 -19.64
C GLN A 12 82.81 -1.67 -19.63
N PRO A 13 83.14 -0.36 -19.41
CA PRO A 13 82.38 0.91 -19.44
C PRO A 13 82.81 1.76 -20.70
N GLU A 14 82.86 3.10 -20.85
CA GLU A 14 82.69 4.37 -20.07
C GLU A 14 81.82 5.38 -20.93
N HIS A 15 81.72 6.72 -20.79
CA HIS A 15 82.43 7.78 -20.02
C HIS A 15 81.56 9.07 -19.82
N VAL A 16 82.20 10.16 -19.36
CA VAL A 16 81.74 11.53 -19.02
C VAL A 16 81.02 12.34 -20.12
N GLY A 17 80.04 13.20 -19.75
CA GLY A 17 79.81 14.47 -20.48
C GLY A 17 78.42 15.16 -20.44
N THR A 18 78.13 15.96 -19.40
CA THR A 18 77.24 17.16 -19.37
C THR A 18 76.01 17.30 -20.30
N ALA A 19 74.80 17.45 -19.72
CA ALA A 19 73.91 18.62 -19.89
C ALA A 19 72.67 18.54 -18.96
N SER A 20 72.12 19.67 -18.53
CA SER A 20 70.84 19.72 -17.80
C SER A 20 69.90 20.76 -18.41
N PHE A 21 68.63 20.39 -18.58
CA PHE A 21 67.54 21.31 -18.89
C PHE A 21 66.43 21.13 -17.84
N ALA A 22 66.29 22.11 -16.96
CA ALA A 22 65.14 22.17 -16.06
C ALA A 22 63.88 22.53 -16.87
N ARG A 23 62.81 21.75 -16.70
CA ARG A 23 61.45 22.18 -17.08
C ARG A 23 60.76 22.73 -15.83
N ASN A 24 60.20 23.93 -15.93
CA ASN A 24 59.34 24.47 -14.87
C ASN A 24 58.12 23.55 -14.68
N ASN A 25 57.81 23.22 -13.43
CA ASN A 25 56.52 22.65 -13.05
C ASN A 25 55.62 23.76 -12.50
N SER A 26 55.06 24.57 -13.39
CA SER A 26 54.01 25.54 -13.07
C SER A 26 52.65 24.92 -13.35
N THR A 27 52.04 24.32 -12.33
CA THR A 27 50.67 23.82 -12.42
C THR A 27 49.73 25.02 -12.57
N VAL A 28 49.10 25.17 -13.74
CA VAL A 28 48.13 26.24 -13.98
C VAL A 28 46.84 25.87 -13.25
N HIS A 29 46.43 26.71 -12.30
CA HIS A 29 45.25 26.43 -11.46
C HIS A 29 43.98 27.17 -11.93
N HIS A 30 44.12 28.19 -12.77
CA HIS A 30 43.01 28.93 -13.38
C HIS A 30 43.43 29.39 -14.78
N GLU A 31 42.59 29.13 -15.78
CA GLU A 31 42.69 29.69 -17.14
C GLU A 31 41.46 30.56 -17.41
N ASN A 32 41.56 31.43 -18.43
CA ASN A 32 40.45 32.29 -18.84
C ASN A 32 39.38 31.46 -19.58
N PRO A 33 38.09 31.49 -19.21
CA PRO A 33 37.08 30.60 -19.79
C PRO A 33 36.96 30.67 -21.33
N ASP A 34 37.20 31.84 -21.92
CA ASP A 34 37.10 32.06 -23.36
C ASP A 34 38.30 31.48 -24.15
N ASP A 35 39.41 31.14 -23.47
CA ASP A 35 40.63 30.60 -24.08
C ASP A 35 40.74 29.06 -23.97
N VAL A 36 39.88 28.41 -23.18
CA VAL A 36 39.91 26.94 -22.96
C VAL A 36 39.24 26.21 -24.13
N GLN A 37 40.05 25.70 -25.07
CA GLN A 37 39.56 24.99 -26.27
C GLN A 37 39.47 23.46 -26.12
N SER A 38 39.87 22.91 -24.97
CA SER A 38 39.70 21.49 -24.65
C SER A 38 38.44 21.27 -23.82
N GLU A 39 37.60 20.31 -24.20
CA GLU A 39 36.66 19.68 -23.28
C GLU A 39 37.47 19.15 -22.07
N GLY A 40 37.21 19.69 -20.87
CA GLY A 40 37.87 19.24 -19.65
C GLY A 40 37.47 17.79 -19.32
N ASP A 41 38.33 17.03 -18.64
CA ASP A 41 38.04 15.62 -18.34
C ASP A 41 36.89 15.48 -17.33
N VAL A 42 35.67 15.39 -17.89
CA VAL A 42 34.41 15.18 -17.18
C VAL A 42 34.49 13.93 -16.30
N SER A 43 35.22 12.90 -16.73
CA SER A 43 35.43 11.64 -16.01
C SER A 43 36.36 11.79 -14.80
N GLU A 44 37.36 12.68 -14.83
CA GLU A 44 38.17 13.01 -13.65
C GLU A 44 37.34 13.80 -12.63
N LEU A 45 36.55 14.78 -13.09
CA LEU A 45 35.64 15.55 -12.24
C LEU A 45 34.55 14.67 -11.59
N GLU A 46 33.98 13.74 -12.34
CA GLU A 46 32.98 12.78 -11.85
C GLU A 46 33.58 11.87 -10.76
N GLN A 47 34.80 11.35 -10.97
CA GLN A 47 35.52 10.55 -9.98
C GLN A 47 35.86 11.35 -8.71
N TRP A 48 36.26 12.62 -8.85
CA TRP A 48 36.52 13.51 -7.72
C TRP A 48 35.25 13.76 -6.89
N LEU A 49 34.11 14.05 -7.54
CA LEU A 49 32.81 14.23 -6.89
C LEU A 49 32.35 12.95 -6.18
N SER A 50 32.45 11.80 -6.84
CA SER A 50 32.11 10.48 -6.30
C SER A 50 32.96 10.11 -5.08
N GLY A 51 34.27 10.38 -5.14
CA GLY A 51 35.19 10.23 -4.01
C GLY A 51 34.87 11.18 -2.84
N ARG A 52 34.47 12.42 -3.13
CA ARG A 52 34.08 13.42 -2.11
C ARG A 52 32.78 13.01 -1.38
N LEU A 53 31.77 12.58 -2.12
CA LEU A 53 30.50 12.06 -1.59
C LEU A 53 30.73 10.79 -0.75
N SER A 54 31.61 9.90 -1.20
CA SER A 54 32.01 8.71 -0.44
C SER A 54 32.78 9.06 0.85
N SER A 55 33.63 10.10 0.81
CA SER A 55 34.35 10.61 1.98
C SER A 55 33.42 11.24 3.04
N GLN A 56 32.35 11.92 2.62
CA GLN A 56 31.32 12.41 3.54
C GLN A 56 30.49 11.27 4.17
N LEU A 57 30.15 10.23 3.40
CA LEU A 57 29.55 9.00 3.94
C LEU A 57 30.46 8.34 4.98
N GLY A 58 31.76 8.19 4.69
CA GLY A 58 32.77 7.71 5.64
C GLY A 58 32.83 8.55 6.91
N SER A 59 32.90 9.88 6.75
CA SER A 59 32.90 10.86 7.84
C SER A 59 31.65 10.80 8.72
N SER A 60 30.49 10.43 8.16
CA SER A 60 29.27 10.19 8.93
C SER A 60 29.42 8.95 9.83
N THR A 61 29.91 7.81 9.30
CA THR A 61 30.06 6.58 10.12
C THR A 61 30.98 6.77 11.33
N VAL A 62 32.09 7.49 11.17
CA VAL A 62 33.02 7.85 12.27
C VAL A 62 32.31 8.70 13.33
N LYS A 63 31.42 9.61 12.93
CA LYS A 63 30.68 10.46 13.87
C LYS A 63 29.59 9.69 14.62
N ILE A 64 28.95 8.68 14.01
CA ILE A 64 28.02 7.76 14.70
C ILE A 64 28.76 6.97 15.79
N GLU A 65 29.92 6.40 15.45
CA GLU A 65 30.78 5.64 16.37
C GLU A 65 31.23 6.50 17.56
N GLN A 66 31.56 7.78 17.32
CA GLN A 66 31.89 8.77 18.35
C GLN A 66 30.68 9.37 19.09
N GLY A 67 29.45 8.93 18.82
CA GLY A 67 28.23 9.44 19.46
C GLY A 67 27.80 10.86 19.03
N GLN A 68 28.40 11.42 17.99
CA GLN A 68 28.18 12.80 17.51
C GLN A 68 27.07 12.85 16.44
N TYR A 69 25.87 12.38 16.79
CA TYR A 69 24.78 12.10 15.84
C TYR A 69 24.31 13.33 15.04
N GLU A 70 24.26 14.49 15.66
CA GLU A 70 23.88 15.76 15.02
C GLU A 70 24.91 16.15 13.96
N LYS A 71 26.20 15.90 14.23
CA LYS A 71 27.29 16.11 13.25
C LYS A 71 27.33 15.01 12.19
N ALA A 72 26.93 13.78 12.52
CA ALA A 72 26.79 12.67 11.57
C ALA A 72 25.65 12.90 10.57
N HIS A 73 24.61 13.63 10.99
CA HIS A 73 23.56 14.16 10.13
C HIS A 73 24.04 15.35 9.28
N SER A 74 24.68 16.36 9.90
CA SER A 74 25.13 17.58 9.21
C SER A 74 26.03 17.30 8.01
N VAL A 75 26.98 16.34 8.08
CA VAL A 75 27.85 16.00 6.95
C VAL A 75 27.13 15.28 5.79
N LEU A 76 25.83 15.03 5.90
CA LEU A 76 24.96 14.44 4.87
C LEU A 76 23.71 15.27 4.60
N GLY A 77 23.67 16.52 5.09
CA GLY A 77 22.63 17.50 4.78
C GLY A 77 22.98 18.29 3.51
N ASP A 78 22.64 19.57 3.52
CA ASP A 78 22.58 20.43 2.35
C ASP A 78 23.88 20.43 1.52
N ASP A 79 25.07 20.59 2.15
CA ASP A 79 26.39 20.48 1.51
C ASP A 79 26.59 19.17 0.69
N TYR A 80 25.97 18.07 1.11
CA TYR A 80 26.02 16.77 0.44
C TYR A 80 25.03 16.70 -0.71
N ASP A 81 23.80 17.20 -0.50
CA ASP A 81 22.74 17.26 -1.50
C ASP A 81 23.17 18.18 -2.68
N ASP A 82 23.93 19.23 -2.39
CA ASP A 82 24.60 20.12 -3.35
C ASP A 82 25.70 19.40 -4.18
N LEU A 83 26.57 18.63 -3.51
CA LEU A 83 27.63 17.85 -4.18
C LEU A 83 27.04 16.72 -5.03
N LEU A 84 25.95 16.10 -4.58
CA LEU A 84 25.23 15.07 -5.32
C LEU A 84 24.49 15.66 -6.54
N SER A 85 24.01 16.88 -6.43
CA SER A 85 23.41 17.61 -7.57
C SER A 85 24.45 17.91 -8.64
N LYS A 86 25.64 18.39 -8.24
CA LYS A 86 26.79 18.60 -9.14
C LYS A 86 27.26 17.29 -9.79
N TYR A 87 27.30 16.18 -9.03
CA TYR A 87 27.58 14.85 -9.58
C TYR A 87 26.57 14.46 -10.67
N VAL A 88 25.27 14.63 -10.43
CA VAL A 88 24.20 14.33 -11.41
C VAL A 88 24.25 15.23 -12.66
N GLU A 89 24.75 16.46 -12.54
CA GLU A 89 24.91 17.37 -13.68
C GLU A 89 26.10 16.99 -14.55
N VAL A 90 27.25 16.70 -13.93
CA VAL A 90 28.47 16.20 -14.59
C VAL A 90 28.20 14.83 -15.24
N SER A 91 27.58 13.90 -14.52
CA SER A 91 27.30 12.54 -14.99
C SER A 91 26.13 12.43 -16.00
N ARG A 92 25.69 13.56 -16.57
CA ARG A 92 24.81 13.63 -17.75
C ARG A 92 25.56 14.02 -19.01
N GLN A 93 26.76 14.57 -18.89
CA GLN A 93 27.64 14.93 -20.00
C GLN A 93 28.48 13.72 -20.47
N THR A 94 28.42 12.60 -19.74
CA THR A 94 29.07 11.31 -20.01
C THR A 94 28.20 10.31 -20.78
N ASP A 95 26.93 10.63 -21.06
CA ASP A 95 25.96 9.84 -21.84
C ASP A 95 25.78 8.35 -21.41
N GLY A 96 25.97 8.05 -20.12
CA GLY A 96 25.89 6.69 -19.57
C GLY A 96 24.61 6.36 -18.79
N THR A 97 23.83 5.36 -19.24
CA THR A 97 22.74 4.81 -18.39
C THR A 97 23.23 4.02 -17.16
N ALA A 98 24.55 3.92 -16.96
CA ALA A 98 25.17 3.47 -15.72
C ALA A 98 25.17 4.58 -14.65
N ASP A 99 25.16 5.84 -15.07
CA ASP A 99 25.57 6.98 -14.26
C ASP A 99 24.38 7.47 -13.42
N ASP A 100 23.19 7.54 -14.03
CA ASP A 100 21.88 7.60 -13.34
C ASP A 100 21.75 6.52 -12.24
N LYS A 101 22.25 5.30 -12.52
CA LYS A 101 22.19 4.18 -11.58
C LYS A 101 23.20 4.35 -10.44
N THR A 102 24.35 4.99 -10.69
CA THR A 102 25.34 5.33 -9.65
C THR A 102 24.86 6.51 -8.80
N ALA A 103 24.35 7.58 -9.39
CA ALA A 103 23.71 8.70 -8.70
C ALA A 103 22.56 8.23 -7.79
N LYS A 104 21.73 7.30 -8.27
CA LYS A 104 20.67 6.67 -7.45
C LYS A 104 21.26 5.88 -6.28
N THR A 105 22.29 5.07 -6.49
CA THR A 105 22.98 4.35 -5.39
C THR A 105 23.53 5.31 -4.33
N ILE A 106 24.16 6.42 -4.72
CA ILE A 106 24.70 7.42 -3.78
C ILE A 106 23.57 8.04 -2.94
N ARG A 107 22.48 8.47 -3.59
CA ARG A 107 21.29 9.03 -2.93
C ARG A 107 20.63 8.04 -1.96
N ASP A 108 20.55 6.77 -2.34
CA ASP A 108 19.92 5.73 -1.51
C ASP A 108 20.83 5.28 -0.36
N ALA A 109 22.16 5.33 -0.53
CA ALA A 109 23.13 5.19 0.55
C ALA A 109 23.02 6.34 1.58
N GLN A 110 23.05 7.60 1.13
CA GLN A 110 22.88 8.79 1.96
C GLN A 110 21.56 8.78 2.74
N ARG A 111 20.43 8.47 2.10
CA ARG A 111 19.13 8.40 2.79
C ARG A 111 19.06 7.26 3.81
N SER A 112 19.62 6.09 3.50
CA SER A 112 19.72 4.96 4.44
C SER A 112 20.64 5.29 5.63
N GLN A 113 21.75 5.97 5.37
CA GLN A 113 22.70 6.43 6.39
C GLN A 113 22.04 7.46 7.31
N ARG A 114 21.35 8.48 6.78
CA ARG A 114 20.57 9.46 7.59
C ARG A 114 19.53 8.75 8.47
N GLN A 115 18.75 7.80 7.94
CA GLN A 115 17.78 7.02 8.73
C GLN A 115 18.44 6.20 9.85
N TYR A 116 19.60 5.57 9.58
CA TYR A 116 20.36 4.82 10.58
C TYR A 116 20.88 5.72 11.70
N VAL A 117 21.43 6.91 11.38
CA VAL A 117 21.85 7.93 12.37
C VAL A 117 20.68 8.27 13.31
N SER A 118 19.51 8.62 12.78
CA SER A 118 18.34 9.01 13.60
C SER A 118 17.86 7.87 14.50
N ARG A 119 17.85 6.63 14.02
CA ARG A 119 17.45 5.44 14.80
C ARG A 119 18.42 5.20 15.96
N VAL A 120 19.73 5.25 15.71
CA VAL A 120 20.78 5.10 16.75
C VAL A 120 20.72 6.23 17.77
N GLN A 121 20.58 7.49 17.33
CA GLN A 121 20.44 8.65 18.22
C GLN A 121 19.22 8.50 19.14
N ARG A 122 18.06 8.14 18.57
CA ARG A 122 16.81 7.90 19.32
C ARG A 122 16.96 6.76 20.33
N TYR A 123 17.75 5.72 20.00
CA TYR A 123 18.01 4.61 20.92
C TYR A 123 18.83 5.05 22.13
N ARG A 124 19.92 5.82 21.94
CA ARG A 124 20.71 6.35 23.07
C ARG A 124 19.87 7.28 23.95
N GLN A 125 19.16 8.25 23.35
CA GLN A 125 18.27 9.16 24.10
C GLN A 125 17.17 8.42 24.89
N LEU A 126 16.67 7.30 24.37
CA LEU A 126 15.67 6.46 25.02
C LEU A 126 16.29 5.61 26.15
N TYR A 127 17.53 5.14 25.97
CA TYR A 127 18.31 4.44 26.98
C TYR A 127 18.62 5.34 28.18
N ASP A 128 18.95 6.62 27.96
CA ASP A 128 19.16 7.60 29.04
C ASP A 128 17.87 7.90 29.81
N ARG A 129 16.70 7.79 29.17
CA ARG A 129 15.40 7.89 29.85
C ARG A 129 15.09 6.62 30.66
N TYR A 130 15.48 5.46 30.15
CA TYR A 130 15.37 4.17 30.84
C TYR A 130 16.26 4.13 32.11
N GLN A 131 17.53 4.50 32.00
CA GLN A 131 18.46 4.57 33.14
C GLN A 131 17.95 5.51 34.24
N ARG A 132 17.46 6.70 33.87
CA ARG A 132 16.81 7.62 34.83
C ARG A 132 15.52 7.06 35.45
N ALA A 133 14.77 6.22 34.73
CA ALA A 133 13.61 5.54 35.31
C ALA A 133 14.03 4.51 36.38
N LYS A 134 15.09 3.74 36.14
CA LYS A 134 15.67 2.81 37.14
C LYS A 134 16.25 3.54 38.35
N GLN A 135 17.02 4.61 38.14
CA GLN A 135 17.58 5.45 39.22
C GLN A 135 16.49 6.03 40.12
N ASN A 136 15.33 6.38 39.55
CA ASN A 136 14.18 6.91 40.27
C ASN A 136 13.22 5.82 40.81
N GLY A 137 13.59 4.53 40.76
CA GLY A 137 12.77 3.41 41.24
C GLY A 137 11.46 3.18 40.46
N ASN A 138 11.30 3.77 39.27
CA ASN A 138 10.08 3.69 38.48
C ASN A 138 10.17 2.55 37.46
N ASP A 139 10.02 1.33 37.97
CA ASP A 139 10.18 0.10 37.20
C ASP A 139 9.13 -0.10 36.09
N GLU A 140 7.88 0.35 36.26
CA GLU A 140 6.87 0.22 35.20
C GLU A 140 7.22 1.11 33.99
N LYS A 141 7.70 2.33 34.26
CA LYS A 141 8.23 3.23 33.23
C LYS A 141 9.50 2.67 32.62
N ALA A 142 10.39 2.06 33.41
CA ALA A 142 11.60 1.43 32.91
C ALA A 142 11.28 0.27 31.95
N ARG A 143 10.41 -0.67 32.35
CA ARG A 143 9.91 -1.77 31.49
C ARG A 143 9.23 -1.25 30.22
N THR A 144 8.40 -0.21 30.33
CA THR A 144 7.77 0.44 29.17
C THR A 144 8.78 1.06 28.20
N LEU A 145 9.90 1.60 28.71
CA LEU A 145 10.99 2.12 27.89
C LEU A 145 11.86 0.99 27.30
N ALA A 146 12.11 -0.08 28.05
CA ALA A 146 12.84 -1.27 27.62
C ALA A 146 12.17 -1.99 26.43
N ARG A 147 10.83 -2.09 26.39
CA ARG A 147 10.11 -2.62 25.21
C ARG A 147 10.18 -1.67 24.01
N LYS A 148 10.26 -0.35 24.22
CA LYS A 148 10.46 0.63 23.15
C LYS A 148 11.89 0.57 22.59
N LEU A 149 12.88 0.30 23.44
CA LEU A 149 14.26 0.01 23.02
C LEU A 149 14.34 -1.30 22.22
N GLU A 150 13.62 -2.35 22.60
CA GLU A 150 13.59 -3.64 21.88
C GLU A 150 13.06 -3.49 20.45
N ARG A 151 11.97 -2.75 20.26
CA ARG A 151 11.43 -2.43 18.92
C ARG A 151 12.45 -1.63 18.10
N LEU A 152 13.04 -0.59 18.69
CA LEU A 152 14.01 0.27 18.02
C LEU A 152 15.33 -0.44 17.70
N GLN A 153 15.72 -1.46 18.47
CA GLN A 153 16.87 -2.31 18.17
C GLN A 153 16.62 -3.17 16.92
N LYS A 154 15.44 -3.80 16.78
CA LYS A 154 15.03 -4.49 15.53
C LYS A 154 15.05 -3.54 14.32
N ASP A 155 14.61 -2.30 14.51
CA ASP A 155 14.67 -1.25 13.49
C ASP A 155 16.10 -0.86 13.08
N ILE A 156 17.04 -0.84 14.05
CA ILE A 156 18.46 -0.54 13.81
C ILE A 156 19.11 -1.70 13.04
N ASP A 157 18.84 -2.96 13.41
CA ASP A 157 19.31 -4.15 12.69
C ASP A 157 18.87 -4.11 11.20
N ARG A 158 17.57 -3.86 10.96
CA ARG A 158 17.01 -3.77 9.60
C ARG A 158 17.66 -2.63 8.78
N SER A 159 17.82 -1.45 9.38
CA SER A 159 18.55 -0.35 8.74
C SER A 159 20.02 -0.67 8.49
N SER A 160 20.70 -1.34 9.44
CA SER A 160 22.10 -1.77 9.31
C SER A 160 22.30 -2.73 8.13
N SER A 161 21.35 -3.63 7.90
CA SER A 161 21.36 -4.57 6.76
C SER A 161 21.15 -3.85 5.41
N ASN A 162 20.12 -2.99 5.32
CA ASN A 162 19.84 -2.21 4.11
C ASN A 162 21.01 -1.28 3.74
N LEU A 163 21.60 -0.64 4.75
CA LEU A 163 22.74 0.25 4.61
C LEU A 163 24.01 -0.50 4.17
N THR A 164 24.27 -1.69 4.72
CA THR A 164 25.36 -2.59 4.26
C THR A 164 25.16 -2.97 2.80
N THR A 165 23.93 -3.30 2.39
CA THR A 165 23.58 -3.59 0.99
C THR A 165 23.85 -2.40 0.07
N ASN A 166 23.54 -1.17 0.50
CA ASN A 166 23.81 0.02 -0.29
C ASN A 166 25.31 0.37 -0.35
N TYR A 167 26.09 0.16 0.71
CA TYR A 167 27.55 0.32 0.67
C TYR A 167 28.25 -0.72 -0.23
N ASN A 168 27.76 -1.97 -0.27
CA ASN A 168 28.22 -2.97 -1.25
C ASN A 168 27.89 -2.53 -2.69
N ARG A 169 26.65 -2.08 -2.95
CA ARG A 169 26.24 -1.55 -4.26
C ARG A 169 27.06 -0.33 -4.70
N LEU A 170 27.48 0.52 -3.76
CA LEU A 170 28.33 1.68 -4.01
C LEU A 170 29.77 1.25 -4.36
N SER A 171 30.37 0.33 -3.59
CA SER A 171 31.72 -0.19 -3.84
C SER A 171 31.83 -1.08 -5.09
N ASN A 172 30.70 -1.51 -5.66
CA ASN A 172 30.66 -2.26 -6.92
C ASN A 172 30.36 -1.37 -8.15
N ARG A 173 29.98 -0.10 -7.95
CA ARG A 173 29.72 0.88 -9.03
C ARG A 173 30.74 2.00 -9.08
N THR A 174 31.34 2.32 -7.94
CA THR A 174 32.43 3.28 -7.81
C THR A 174 33.70 2.52 -7.43
N ASN A 175 34.87 2.97 -7.89
CA ASN A 175 36.16 2.38 -7.51
C ASN A 175 36.59 2.73 -6.06
N THR A 176 35.62 3.03 -5.17
CA THR A 176 35.84 3.40 -3.77
C THR A 176 35.44 2.28 -2.83
N SER A 177 36.38 1.79 -2.01
CA SER A 177 36.08 0.76 -1.01
C SER A 177 35.27 1.33 0.15
N THR A 178 34.21 0.62 0.55
CA THR A 178 33.30 0.97 1.65
C THR A 178 33.44 0.03 2.86
N ALA A 179 34.51 -0.76 2.91
CA ALA A 179 34.70 -1.83 3.90
C ALA A 179 34.81 -1.31 5.34
N GLY A 180 35.43 -0.14 5.56
CA GLY A 180 35.57 0.47 6.88
C GLY A 180 34.25 1.00 7.44
N GLU A 181 33.42 1.56 6.57
CA GLU A 181 32.08 2.10 6.85
C GLU A 181 31.18 0.96 7.34
N MET A 182 31.11 -0.12 6.56
CA MET A 182 30.38 -1.32 6.94
C MET A 182 30.92 -1.98 8.22
N GLY A 183 32.22 -1.87 8.49
CA GLY A 183 32.82 -2.27 9.78
C GLY A 183 32.25 -1.46 10.96
N ARG A 184 32.36 -0.12 10.89
CA ARG A 184 31.83 0.80 11.93
C ARG A 184 30.34 0.62 12.18
N ILE A 185 29.54 0.45 11.12
CA ILE A 185 28.10 0.22 11.21
C ILE A 185 27.79 -1.08 11.94
N ARG A 186 28.46 -2.20 11.59
CA ARG A 186 28.31 -3.47 12.30
C ARG A 186 28.70 -3.35 13.78
N ASN A 187 29.80 -2.66 14.10
CA ASN A 187 30.24 -2.44 15.48
C ASN A 187 29.18 -1.67 16.31
N VAL A 188 28.62 -0.60 15.76
CA VAL A 188 27.58 0.20 16.43
C VAL A 188 26.30 -0.61 16.64
N THR A 189 25.85 -1.36 15.63
CA THR A 189 24.69 -2.26 15.73
C THR A 189 24.92 -3.35 16.78
N GLN A 190 26.08 -4.04 16.77
CA GLN A 190 26.42 -5.07 17.75
C GLN A 190 26.50 -4.54 19.19
N ASN A 191 27.04 -3.34 19.39
CA ASN A 191 27.06 -2.66 20.69
C ASN A 191 25.63 -2.41 21.21
N ILE A 192 24.73 -1.97 20.34
CA ILE A 192 23.31 -1.71 20.65
C ILE A 192 22.57 -3.01 20.99
N SER A 193 22.74 -4.07 20.20
CA SER A 193 22.09 -5.37 20.46
C SER A 193 22.60 -6.04 21.73
N SER A 194 23.90 -5.90 22.05
CA SER A 194 24.48 -6.36 23.32
C SER A 194 23.95 -5.57 24.52
N GLN A 195 23.80 -4.25 24.37
CA GLN A 195 23.20 -3.38 25.39
C GLN A 195 21.71 -3.73 25.60
N GLN A 196 20.96 -3.99 24.52
CA GLN A 196 19.54 -4.36 24.60
C GLN A 196 19.34 -5.76 25.20
N ALA A 197 20.22 -6.72 24.92
CA ALA A 197 20.20 -8.02 25.58
C ALA A 197 20.39 -7.90 27.11
N THR A 198 21.24 -6.96 27.54
CA THR A 198 21.44 -6.63 28.96
C THR A 198 20.18 -6.01 29.57
N VAL A 199 19.53 -5.06 28.88
CA VAL A 199 18.25 -4.47 29.31
C VAL A 199 17.15 -5.53 29.40
N ARG A 200 17.01 -6.38 28.37
CA ARG A 200 16.00 -7.46 28.32
C ARG A 200 16.15 -8.41 29.51
N LYS A 201 17.37 -8.79 29.87
CA LYS A 201 17.67 -9.68 31.00
C LYS A 201 17.48 -9.01 32.38
N ALA A 202 17.65 -7.70 32.48
CA ALA A 202 17.45 -6.95 33.72
C ALA A 202 15.96 -6.66 34.02
N GLU A 203 15.17 -6.42 32.97
CA GLU A 203 13.81 -5.90 33.10
C GLU A 203 12.70 -6.94 32.94
N PHE A 204 12.98 -8.09 32.32
CA PHE A 204 11.95 -9.08 32.00
C PHE A 204 12.31 -10.54 32.32
N THR A 205 11.34 -11.22 32.92
CA THR A 205 11.28 -12.68 33.10
C THR A 205 10.77 -13.32 31.80
N GLN A 206 11.42 -14.39 31.33
CA GLN A 206 10.94 -15.14 30.18
C GLN A 206 9.75 -16.02 30.56
N THR A 207 8.83 -16.21 29.62
CA THR A 207 7.66 -17.09 29.81
C THR A 207 7.67 -18.25 28.83
N ASN A 208 7.12 -19.37 29.26
CA ASN A 208 6.89 -20.56 28.46
C ASN A 208 5.38 -20.76 28.29
N LEU A 209 4.90 -20.78 27.04
CA LEU A 209 3.50 -21.06 26.72
C LEU A 209 3.40 -22.44 26.09
N THR A 210 2.74 -23.35 26.78
CA THR A 210 2.40 -24.68 26.24
C THR A 210 0.95 -24.69 25.77
N ALA A 211 0.68 -25.33 24.63
CA ALA A 211 -0.66 -25.47 24.07
C ALA A 211 -0.83 -26.82 23.37
N THR A 212 -2.01 -27.43 23.52
CA THR A 212 -2.35 -28.75 22.97
C THR A 212 -3.79 -28.77 22.46
N ILE A 213 -4.04 -29.54 21.40
CA ILE A 213 -5.39 -29.93 20.96
C ILE A 213 -5.47 -31.45 21.09
N ARG A 214 -6.46 -31.95 21.84
CA ARG A 214 -6.67 -33.41 22.02
C ARG A 214 -7.41 -34.07 20.84
N THR A 215 -8.23 -33.30 20.14
CA THR A 215 -9.06 -33.74 19.01
C THR A 215 -8.71 -32.92 17.77
N PRO A 216 -7.70 -33.32 16.97
CA PRO A 216 -7.21 -32.50 15.86
C PRO A 216 -8.17 -32.44 14.67
N ASN A 217 -9.18 -33.31 14.58
CA ASN A 217 -10.28 -33.14 13.63
C ASN A 217 -11.32 -32.19 14.24
N VAL A 218 -11.54 -31.04 13.59
CA VAL A 218 -12.42 -29.96 14.08
C VAL A 218 -13.43 -29.56 12.99
N SER A 219 -14.56 -29.01 13.40
CA SER A 219 -15.64 -28.58 12.49
C SER A 219 -16.36 -27.35 13.05
N PHE A 220 -17.35 -26.80 12.33
CA PHE A 220 -18.19 -25.77 12.94
C PHE A 220 -18.99 -26.30 14.14
N PHE A 221 -19.37 -27.58 14.19
CA PHE A 221 -20.02 -28.16 15.36
C PHE A 221 -19.01 -28.54 16.46
N ASP A 222 -17.82 -28.99 16.07
CA ASP A 222 -16.73 -29.51 16.91
C ASP A 222 -15.62 -28.46 17.01
N PRO A 223 -15.74 -27.44 17.89
CA PRO A 223 -14.83 -26.31 17.91
C PRO A 223 -13.41 -26.74 18.29
N ILE A 224 -12.43 -25.93 17.85
CA ILE A 224 -11.04 -26.04 18.26
C ILE A 224 -10.98 -25.84 19.78
N ARG A 225 -10.64 -26.90 20.51
CA ARG A 225 -10.45 -26.88 21.96
C ARG A 225 -8.96 -26.98 22.27
N VAL A 226 -8.38 -25.85 22.67
CA VAL A 226 -6.99 -25.78 23.12
C VAL A 226 -6.95 -25.87 24.65
N THR A 227 -6.04 -26.67 25.17
CA THR A 227 -5.68 -26.72 26.59
C THR A 227 -4.18 -26.51 26.75
N GLY A 228 -3.76 -25.76 27.77
CA GLY A 228 -2.35 -25.42 27.94
C GLY A 228 -2.04 -24.78 29.28
N ARG A 229 -0.77 -24.38 29.45
CA ARG A 229 -0.25 -23.70 30.65
C ARG A 229 0.74 -22.61 30.24
N LEU A 230 0.61 -21.44 30.86
CA LEU A 230 1.62 -20.37 30.84
C LEU A 230 2.42 -20.43 32.14
N THR A 231 3.75 -20.49 32.02
CA THR A 231 4.68 -20.42 33.15
C THR A 231 5.74 -19.34 32.95
N ASP A 232 6.43 -18.99 34.04
CA ASP A 232 7.72 -18.30 33.98
C ASP A 232 8.89 -19.27 33.70
N GLU A 233 10.10 -18.74 33.72
CA GLU A 233 11.37 -19.48 33.61
C GLU A 233 11.68 -20.45 34.78
N ASN A 234 10.84 -20.48 35.83
CA ASN A 234 10.93 -21.38 36.98
C ASN A 234 9.77 -22.40 37.02
N ASP A 235 9.05 -22.58 35.91
CA ASP A 235 7.83 -23.39 35.79
C ASP A 235 6.67 -23.03 36.76
N THR A 236 6.73 -21.83 37.34
CA THR A 236 5.68 -21.26 38.20
C THR A 236 4.52 -20.80 37.34
N GLY A 237 3.30 -21.12 37.76
CA GLY A 237 2.08 -20.78 37.02
C GLY A 237 1.78 -19.29 37.04
N LEU A 238 1.48 -18.71 35.88
CA LEU A 238 1.16 -17.28 35.78
C LEU A 238 -0.35 -17.06 35.71
N GLU A 239 -0.96 -16.62 36.82
CA GLU A 239 -2.39 -16.35 36.94
C GLU A 239 -2.86 -15.08 36.22
N ASN A 240 -4.15 -15.02 35.84
CA ASN A 240 -4.88 -13.85 35.35
C ASN A 240 -4.36 -13.28 34.02
N GLN A 241 -3.45 -13.99 33.35
CA GLN A 241 -2.83 -13.59 32.09
C GLN A 241 -3.76 -13.87 30.90
N SER A 242 -3.82 -12.93 29.96
CA SER A 242 -4.69 -13.05 28.79
C SER A 242 -4.04 -13.88 27.69
N ILE A 243 -4.58 -15.09 27.46
CA ILE A 243 -4.17 -15.97 26.37
C ILE A 243 -5.15 -15.82 25.21
N TRP A 244 -4.61 -15.67 24.00
CA TRP A 244 -5.36 -15.52 22.76
C TRP A 244 -5.18 -16.73 21.85
N LEU A 245 -6.26 -17.28 21.31
CA LEU A 245 -6.25 -18.21 20.18
C LEU A 245 -6.56 -17.44 18.91
N ARG A 246 -5.63 -17.37 17.95
CA ARG A 246 -5.88 -16.82 16.61
C ARG A 246 -6.62 -17.86 15.76
N LEU A 247 -7.74 -17.46 15.16
CA LEU A 247 -8.54 -18.31 14.26
C LEU A 247 -8.33 -17.97 12.77
N GLY A 248 -7.37 -17.10 12.47
CA GLY A 248 -7.10 -16.55 11.14
C GLY A 248 -7.58 -15.10 11.01
N GLY A 249 -6.73 -14.26 10.43
CA GLY A 249 -6.95 -12.81 10.31
C GLY A 249 -7.36 -12.16 11.65
N ASN A 250 -8.35 -11.27 11.60
CA ASN A 250 -8.76 -10.48 12.77
C ASN A 250 -9.54 -11.27 13.83
N ARG A 251 -9.78 -12.58 13.64
CA ARG A 251 -10.52 -13.40 14.60
C ARG A 251 -9.61 -13.97 15.67
N SER A 252 -9.97 -13.70 16.92
CA SER A 252 -9.36 -14.32 18.08
C SER A 252 -10.41 -14.75 19.11
N GLN A 253 -10.03 -15.64 20.02
CA GLN A 253 -10.74 -15.92 21.26
C GLN A 253 -9.79 -15.69 22.43
N ARG A 254 -10.28 -15.13 23.54
CA ARG A 254 -9.49 -14.80 24.72
C ARG A 254 -10.02 -15.52 25.95
N VAL A 255 -9.11 -16.03 26.76
CA VAL A 255 -9.37 -16.50 28.13
C VAL A 255 -8.33 -15.90 29.07
N ARG A 256 -8.54 -16.05 30.38
CA ARG A 256 -7.49 -15.82 31.37
C ARG A 256 -6.97 -17.15 31.93
N THR A 257 -5.70 -17.17 32.30
CA THR A 257 -5.12 -18.28 33.07
C THR A 257 -5.67 -18.31 34.50
N SER A 258 -5.77 -19.51 35.05
CA SER A 258 -6.03 -19.78 36.47
C SER A 258 -4.76 -19.66 37.32
N GLU A 259 -4.90 -19.71 38.65
CA GLU A 259 -3.82 -19.70 39.67
C GLU A 259 -2.57 -20.51 39.27
N ASN A 260 -2.74 -21.73 38.78
CA ASN A 260 -1.63 -22.61 38.39
C ASN A 260 -1.06 -22.34 36.97
N GLY A 261 -1.49 -21.27 36.31
CA GLY A 261 -1.12 -20.89 34.94
C GLY A 261 -1.89 -21.62 33.83
N SER A 262 -2.79 -22.55 34.16
CA SER A 262 -3.50 -23.33 33.14
C SER A 262 -4.68 -22.58 32.51
N PHE A 263 -4.97 -22.88 31.25
CA PHE A 263 -6.05 -22.28 30.48
C PHE A 263 -6.75 -23.30 29.56
N SER A 264 -8.00 -22.99 29.18
CA SER A 264 -8.68 -23.65 28.07
C SER A 264 -9.37 -22.63 27.17
N LEU A 265 -9.17 -22.75 25.86
CA LEU A 265 -9.74 -21.89 24.83
C LEU A 265 -10.63 -22.73 23.90
N VAL A 266 -11.78 -22.17 23.52
CA VAL A 266 -12.73 -22.80 22.60
C VAL A 266 -12.99 -21.84 21.44
N GLY A 267 -12.55 -22.19 20.24
CA GLY A 267 -12.74 -21.38 19.04
C GLY A 267 -13.52 -22.14 17.97
N ARG A 268 -14.67 -21.61 17.54
CA ARG A 268 -15.50 -22.25 16.50
C ARG A 268 -15.01 -21.84 15.11
N PRO A 269 -14.48 -22.75 14.27
CA PRO A 269 -14.00 -22.40 12.94
C PRO A 269 -15.18 -22.12 11.99
N ALA A 270 -15.56 -20.85 11.86
CA ALA A 270 -16.63 -20.42 10.95
C ALA A 270 -16.12 -20.17 9.52
N VAL A 271 -15.16 -19.26 9.34
CA VAL A 271 -14.59 -18.90 8.02
C VAL A 271 -13.19 -19.47 7.76
N VAL A 272 -12.68 -20.32 8.66
CA VAL A 272 -11.34 -20.91 8.54
C VAL A 272 -11.27 -21.78 7.28
N SER A 273 -10.17 -21.73 6.54
CA SER A 273 -10.00 -22.56 5.34
C SER A 273 -9.94 -24.05 5.69
N ARG A 274 -10.68 -24.90 4.96
CA ARG A 274 -10.74 -26.36 5.15
C ARG A 274 -9.35 -27.03 5.02
N GLY A 275 -9.17 -28.20 5.63
CA GLY A 275 -7.93 -28.99 5.61
C GLY A 275 -7.05 -28.77 6.84
N ASN A 276 -5.81 -29.27 6.85
CA ASN A 276 -4.89 -29.04 7.96
C ASN A 276 -4.54 -27.54 8.08
N ARG A 277 -4.61 -27.00 9.30
CA ARG A 277 -4.32 -25.60 9.62
C ARG A 277 -3.56 -25.48 10.92
N SER A 278 -2.56 -24.61 10.93
CA SER A 278 -1.86 -24.15 12.12
C SER A 278 -2.62 -22.99 12.77
N PHE A 279 -2.77 -23.03 14.08
CA PHE A 279 -3.40 -21.98 14.88
C PHE A 279 -2.38 -21.48 15.92
N ARG A 280 -2.06 -20.18 15.86
CA ARG A 280 -1.14 -19.52 16.80
C ARG A 280 -1.90 -19.20 18.10
N VAL A 281 -1.33 -19.60 19.23
CA VAL A 281 -1.79 -19.34 20.59
C VAL A 281 -0.79 -18.39 21.22
N GLU A 282 -1.23 -17.27 21.77
CA GLU A 282 -0.37 -16.14 22.09
C GLU A 282 -0.64 -15.59 23.50
N TYR A 283 0.43 -15.36 24.25
CA TYR A 283 0.42 -14.52 25.44
C TYR A 283 1.05 -13.17 25.11
N HIS A 284 0.23 -12.12 25.19
CA HIS A 284 0.63 -10.73 24.97
C HIS A 284 0.60 -9.94 26.29
N PRO A 285 1.74 -9.72 26.95
CA PRO A 285 1.82 -8.93 28.19
C PRO A 285 1.54 -7.44 27.93
N THR A 286 1.08 -6.74 28.96
CA THR A 286 1.01 -5.26 28.95
C THR A 286 2.41 -4.65 28.92
N ASN A 287 2.56 -3.42 28.40
CA ASN A 287 3.89 -2.81 28.24
C ASN A 287 4.67 -2.67 29.58
N GLY A 288 3.98 -2.48 30.70
CA GLY A 288 4.56 -2.38 32.05
C GLY A 288 4.83 -3.71 32.77
N SER A 289 4.36 -4.84 32.24
CA SER A 289 4.53 -6.17 32.85
C SER A 289 6.00 -6.61 32.89
N ILE A 290 6.38 -7.37 33.92
CA ILE A 290 7.70 -8.06 34.02
C ILE A 290 7.85 -9.21 33.03
N TYR A 291 6.76 -9.76 32.50
CA TYR A 291 6.83 -10.95 31.67
C TYR A 291 7.06 -10.62 30.19
N LEU A 292 7.90 -11.41 29.51
CA LEU A 292 7.97 -11.41 28.05
C LEU A 292 6.74 -12.08 27.43
N GLY A 293 6.47 -11.77 26.17
CA GLY A 293 5.47 -12.49 25.40
C GLY A 293 5.98 -13.85 24.96
N SER A 294 5.07 -14.81 24.83
CA SER A 294 5.37 -16.16 24.35
C SER A 294 4.22 -16.67 23.49
N ASN A 295 4.53 -17.53 22.53
CA ASN A 295 3.54 -18.13 21.64
C ASN A 295 3.76 -19.65 21.54
N ALA A 296 2.70 -20.34 21.12
CA ALA A 296 2.70 -21.75 20.79
C ALA A 296 1.86 -21.96 19.52
N THR A 297 2.15 -23.02 18.76
CA THR A 297 1.35 -23.37 17.57
C THR A 297 0.76 -24.77 17.74
N VAL A 298 -0.53 -24.90 17.43
CA VAL A 298 -1.26 -26.17 17.43
C VAL A 298 -1.88 -26.41 16.05
N GLN A 299 -1.88 -27.65 15.58
CA GLN A 299 -2.47 -28.00 14.27
C GLN A 299 -3.82 -28.70 14.43
N ALA A 300 -4.74 -28.43 13.51
CA ALA A 300 -6.00 -29.14 13.39
C ALA A 300 -6.50 -29.21 11.94
N ASN A 301 -7.08 -30.35 11.57
CA ASN A 301 -7.75 -30.60 10.30
C ASN A 301 -9.20 -30.09 10.35
N VAL A 302 -9.44 -28.98 9.64
CA VAL A 302 -10.72 -28.28 9.60
C VAL A 302 -11.65 -28.90 8.57
N SER A 303 -12.75 -29.49 9.04
CA SER A 303 -13.80 -30.11 8.22
C SER A 303 -14.89 -29.10 7.81
N ARG A 304 -15.57 -29.37 6.69
CA ARG A 304 -16.67 -28.53 6.19
C ARG A 304 -18.00 -28.88 6.85
N VAL A 305 -18.80 -27.87 7.16
CA VAL A 305 -20.20 -27.96 7.62
C VAL A 305 -21.07 -27.08 6.70
N ALA A 306 -22.27 -27.58 6.37
CA ALA A 306 -23.28 -26.79 5.67
C ALA A 306 -23.99 -25.82 6.62
N ALA A 307 -24.12 -24.57 6.20
CA ALA A 307 -24.90 -23.53 6.85
C ALA A 307 -26.04 -23.06 5.94
N MET A 308 -27.01 -22.38 6.54
CA MET A 308 -28.15 -21.75 5.87
C MET A 308 -28.14 -20.25 6.19
N ILE A 309 -28.64 -19.46 5.24
CA ILE A 309 -28.87 -18.02 5.39
C ILE A 309 -30.39 -17.85 5.28
N ASP A 310 -31.04 -17.42 6.35
CA ASP A 310 -32.48 -17.12 6.35
C ASP A 310 -32.66 -15.60 6.30
N ILE A 311 -33.38 -15.10 5.30
CA ILE A 311 -33.78 -13.68 5.22
C ILE A 311 -35.11 -13.50 5.95
N SER A 312 -35.11 -12.73 7.04
CA SER A 312 -36.30 -12.47 7.86
C SER A 312 -37.07 -11.21 7.43
N ASN A 313 -36.38 -10.21 6.88
CA ASN A 313 -36.96 -8.97 6.38
C ASN A 313 -36.17 -8.43 5.18
N HIS A 314 -36.86 -7.78 4.24
CA HIS A 314 -36.28 -7.23 3.01
C HIS A 314 -37.14 -6.11 2.41
N THR A 315 -36.50 -5.13 1.78
CA THR A 315 -37.17 -4.14 0.92
C THR A 315 -37.80 -4.83 -0.30
N ARG A 316 -39.10 -4.57 -0.57
CA ARG A 316 -39.87 -5.20 -1.66
C ARG A 316 -40.04 -4.33 -2.92
N ARG A 317 -39.98 -3.00 -2.76
CA ARG A 317 -40.00 -2.00 -3.84
C ARG A 317 -38.98 -0.91 -3.50
N VAL A 318 -38.27 -0.39 -4.50
CA VAL A 318 -37.18 0.58 -4.29
C VAL A 318 -36.94 1.40 -5.57
N ARG A 319 -36.70 2.70 -5.43
CA ARG A 319 -36.28 3.64 -6.49
C ARG A 319 -34.85 4.11 -6.29
N TYR A 320 -34.35 4.95 -7.19
CA TYR A 320 -33.06 5.61 -6.99
C TYR A 320 -33.03 6.37 -5.65
N ASN A 321 -31.93 6.23 -4.90
CA ASN A 321 -31.70 6.81 -3.57
C ASN A 321 -32.64 6.35 -2.43
N ASP A 322 -33.65 5.50 -2.69
CA ASP A 322 -34.41 4.84 -1.62
C ASP A 322 -33.52 3.89 -0.80
N THR A 323 -33.88 3.61 0.45
CA THR A 323 -33.14 2.66 1.30
C THR A 323 -33.47 1.20 0.96
N VAL A 324 -32.47 0.47 0.47
CA VAL A 324 -32.47 -1.00 0.47
C VAL A 324 -32.11 -1.48 1.87
N ALA A 325 -32.97 -2.29 2.50
CA ALA A 325 -32.70 -2.96 3.75
C ALA A 325 -32.90 -4.48 3.61
N VAL A 326 -32.05 -5.26 4.27
CA VAL A 326 -32.21 -6.71 4.41
C VAL A 326 -31.67 -7.17 5.77
N SER A 327 -32.39 -8.06 6.44
CA SER A 327 -31.96 -8.67 7.70
C SER A 327 -32.28 -10.16 7.75
N GLY A 328 -31.57 -10.91 8.58
CA GLY A 328 -31.69 -12.36 8.62
C GLY A 328 -30.82 -13.01 9.67
N ARG A 329 -30.58 -14.31 9.52
CA ARG A 329 -29.63 -15.09 10.35
C ARG A 329 -28.85 -16.09 9.52
N VAL A 330 -27.58 -16.27 9.86
CA VAL A 330 -26.72 -17.37 9.38
C VAL A 330 -26.58 -18.40 10.50
N HIS A 331 -26.84 -19.66 10.20
CA HIS A 331 -26.72 -20.75 11.17
C HIS A 331 -26.36 -22.08 10.52
N ALA A 332 -25.91 -23.04 11.34
CA ALA A 332 -25.88 -24.44 10.97
C ALA A 332 -26.79 -25.23 11.93
N ARG A 333 -27.84 -25.86 11.37
CA ARG A 333 -28.96 -26.51 12.08
C ARG A 333 -29.78 -25.55 12.97
N GLN A 334 -29.20 -25.14 14.10
CA GLN A 334 -29.77 -24.23 15.11
C GLN A 334 -28.68 -23.37 15.77
N VAL A 335 -27.40 -23.57 15.44
CA VAL A 335 -26.27 -22.83 16.02
C VAL A 335 -25.95 -21.65 15.10
N GLY A 336 -26.22 -20.44 15.58
CA GLY A 336 -25.84 -19.20 14.89
C GLY A 336 -24.34 -19.11 14.64
N ALA A 337 -23.95 -18.57 13.48
CA ALA A 337 -22.56 -18.43 13.08
C ALA A 337 -22.07 -16.99 13.27
N THR A 338 -21.20 -16.77 14.27
CA THR A 338 -20.72 -15.43 14.69
C THR A 338 -19.66 -14.83 13.75
N ASP A 339 -19.69 -13.52 13.53
CA ASP A 339 -18.76 -12.71 12.72
C ASP A 339 -18.60 -13.20 11.26
N VAL A 340 -19.45 -14.08 10.74
CA VAL A 340 -19.44 -14.41 9.31
C VAL A 340 -19.74 -13.13 8.50
N PRO A 341 -18.82 -12.64 7.64
CA PRO A 341 -19.12 -11.56 6.72
C PRO A 341 -20.02 -12.10 5.60
N LEU A 342 -20.88 -11.23 5.10
CA LEU A 342 -21.84 -11.48 4.04
C LEU A 342 -21.72 -10.37 3.02
N ALA A 343 -21.74 -10.71 1.74
CA ALA A 343 -21.90 -9.74 0.66
C ALA A 343 -23.39 -9.66 0.28
N VAL A 344 -23.87 -8.43 0.06
CA VAL A 344 -25.24 -8.14 -0.34
C VAL A 344 -25.22 -7.57 -1.76
N PHE A 345 -26.03 -8.17 -2.63
CA PHE A 345 -26.19 -7.78 -4.02
C PHE A 345 -27.67 -7.48 -4.31
N LEU A 346 -27.94 -6.68 -5.33
CA LEU A 346 -29.27 -6.50 -5.92
C LEU A 346 -29.13 -6.68 -7.44
N GLY A 347 -29.70 -7.76 -7.95
CA GLY A 347 -29.26 -8.32 -9.24
C GLY A 347 -27.80 -8.81 -9.17
N GLU A 348 -26.99 -8.39 -10.13
CA GLU A 348 -25.54 -8.62 -10.12
C GLU A 348 -24.75 -7.51 -9.38
N THR A 349 -25.33 -6.32 -9.20
CA THR A 349 -24.66 -5.18 -8.58
C THR A 349 -24.48 -5.39 -7.07
N ARG A 350 -23.23 -5.28 -6.59
CA ARG A 350 -22.88 -5.40 -5.16
C ARG A 350 -23.23 -4.11 -4.42
N LEU A 351 -24.13 -4.20 -3.45
CA LEU A 351 -24.53 -3.07 -2.60
C LEU A 351 -23.59 -2.85 -1.42
N GLY A 352 -22.89 -3.91 -0.95
CA GLY A 352 -21.92 -3.80 0.14
C GLY A 352 -21.75 -5.10 0.91
N THR A 353 -21.26 -4.97 2.15
CA THR A 353 -21.03 -6.09 3.07
C THR A 353 -21.59 -5.81 4.46
N THR A 354 -21.95 -6.88 5.17
CA THR A 354 -22.31 -6.87 6.60
C THR A 354 -21.63 -8.03 7.31
N ARG A 355 -21.70 -8.08 8.65
CA ARG A 355 -21.19 -9.17 9.49
C ARG A 355 -22.26 -9.62 10.47
N THR A 356 -22.24 -10.91 10.78
CA THR A 356 -23.21 -11.52 11.72
C THR A 356 -22.84 -11.29 13.18
N GLY A 357 -23.84 -10.99 14.00
CA GLY A 357 -23.71 -10.82 15.45
C GLY A 357 -23.45 -12.14 16.21
N PRO A 358 -23.39 -12.09 17.55
CA PRO A 358 -23.10 -13.25 18.41
C PRO A 358 -23.99 -14.47 18.15
N ASP A 359 -25.27 -14.23 17.87
CA ASP A 359 -26.33 -15.22 17.61
C ASP A 359 -26.45 -15.62 16.12
N GLY A 360 -25.57 -15.13 15.26
CA GLY A 360 -25.62 -15.29 13.81
C GLY A 360 -26.60 -14.36 13.09
N SER A 361 -27.31 -13.44 13.77
CA SER A 361 -28.18 -12.46 13.11
C SER A 361 -27.37 -11.47 12.25
N PHE A 362 -27.95 -10.93 11.19
CA PHE A 362 -27.35 -9.84 10.41
C PHE A 362 -28.40 -8.81 10.02
N SER A 363 -27.94 -7.59 9.79
CA SER A 363 -28.70 -6.51 9.16
C SER A 363 -27.79 -5.74 8.21
N PHE A 364 -28.35 -5.23 7.11
CA PHE A 364 -27.68 -4.40 6.13
C PHE A 364 -28.67 -3.37 5.61
N ASN A 365 -28.22 -2.11 5.49
CA ASN A 365 -28.96 -1.02 4.88
C ASN A 365 -28.02 -0.13 4.06
N THR A 366 -28.51 0.38 2.93
CA THR A 366 -27.83 1.39 2.09
C THR A 366 -28.84 2.09 1.19
N THR A 367 -28.50 3.24 0.63
CA THR A 367 -29.27 3.89 -0.45
C THR A 367 -29.01 3.18 -1.77
N LEU A 368 -30.02 3.08 -2.65
CA LEU A 368 -29.88 2.43 -3.96
C LEU A 368 -29.10 3.34 -4.93
N PRO A 369 -27.89 2.96 -5.39
CA PRO A 369 -27.11 3.76 -6.34
C PRO A 369 -27.66 3.63 -7.77
N ALA A 370 -27.29 4.57 -8.65
CA ALA A 370 -27.84 4.67 -10.00
C ALA A 370 -27.58 3.41 -10.85
N ASP A 371 -26.40 2.82 -10.70
CA ASP A 371 -25.87 1.70 -11.47
C ASP A 371 -26.46 0.31 -11.10
N VAL A 372 -27.58 0.28 -10.37
CA VAL A 372 -28.40 -0.93 -10.22
C VAL A 372 -29.47 -0.94 -11.31
N PRO A 373 -29.52 -1.94 -12.21
CA PRO A 373 -30.50 -1.98 -13.29
C PRO A 373 -31.96 -2.02 -12.79
N ALA A 374 -32.84 -1.25 -13.43
CA ALA A 374 -34.29 -1.23 -13.12
C ALA A 374 -34.99 -2.60 -13.28
N ASN A 375 -34.41 -3.53 -14.05
CA ASN A 375 -34.93 -4.89 -14.21
C ASN A 375 -34.39 -5.89 -13.16
N SER A 376 -33.71 -5.43 -12.10
CA SER A 376 -33.20 -6.29 -11.04
C SER A 376 -34.33 -6.76 -10.12
N THR A 377 -34.52 -8.08 -9.98
CA THR A 377 -35.70 -8.69 -9.33
C THR A 377 -35.43 -9.34 -7.96
N ALA A 378 -34.19 -9.41 -7.51
CA ALA A 378 -33.82 -10.06 -6.26
C ALA A 378 -32.69 -9.35 -5.50
N ILE A 379 -32.87 -9.19 -4.19
CA ILE A 379 -31.78 -9.01 -3.24
C ILE A 379 -31.16 -10.39 -3.00
N ARG A 380 -29.84 -10.50 -3.07
CA ARG A 380 -29.09 -11.74 -2.85
C ARG A 380 -28.06 -11.55 -1.73
N VAL A 381 -28.12 -12.40 -0.72
CA VAL A 381 -27.16 -12.44 0.40
C VAL A 381 -26.30 -13.69 0.26
N ALA A 382 -24.99 -13.49 0.19
CA ALA A 382 -24.01 -14.52 -0.13
C ALA A 382 -22.85 -14.56 0.88
N PHE A 383 -22.26 -15.74 1.07
CA PHE A 383 -20.93 -15.83 1.69
C PHE A 383 -19.89 -15.32 0.70
N PRO A 384 -19.05 -14.34 1.04
CA PRO A 384 -18.04 -13.80 0.13
C PRO A 384 -16.84 -14.74 -0.05
N PHE A 385 -16.93 -16.03 0.30
CA PHE A 385 -15.83 -16.99 0.26
C PHE A 385 -16.27 -18.41 -0.10
N ARG A 386 -15.53 -19.05 -1.01
CA ARG A 386 -15.54 -20.51 -1.19
C ARG A 386 -14.49 -21.18 -0.27
N GLY A 387 -14.41 -22.52 -0.27
CA GLY A 387 -13.35 -23.29 0.43
C GLY A 387 -13.32 -23.30 1.98
N ARG A 388 -14.16 -22.51 2.68
CA ARG A 388 -14.13 -22.37 4.15
C ARG A 388 -14.87 -23.48 4.93
N ALA A 389 -14.70 -23.47 6.24
CA ALA A 389 -15.27 -24.42 7.21
C ALA A 389 -16.80 -24.41 7.20
N LEU A 390 -17.45 -23.25 7.28
CA LEU A 390 -18.84 -23.13 6.84
C LEU A 390 -18.92 -22.94 5.33
N ASN A 391 -19.98 -23.48 4.75
CA ASN A 391 -20.42 -23.19 3.39
C ASN A 391 -21.95 -23.06 3.38
N ALA A 392 -22.47 -21.96 2.84
CA ALA A 392 -23.91 -21.76 2.69
C ALA A 392 -24.27 -21.55 1.22
N LEU A 393 -25.50 -21.90 0.85
CA LEU A 393 -26.09 -21.44 -0.40
C LEU A 393 -26.50 -19.97 -0.26
N ASN A 394 -26.48 -19.24 -1.37
CA ASN A 394 -26.94 -17.85 -1.41
C ASN A 394 -28.44 -17.80 -1.08
N ALA A 395 -28.85 -16.90 -0.18
CA ALA A 395 -30.25 -16.58 0.02
C ALA A 395 -30.70 -15.48 -0.94
N THR A 396 -31.93 -15.55 -1.40
CA THR A 396 -32.55 -14.53 -2.25
C THR A 396 -33.90 -14.10 -1.70
N ALA A 397 -34.24 -12.82 -1.89
CA ALA A 397 -35.54 -12.26 -1.57
C ALA A 397 -36.01 -11.35 -2.71
N PRO A 398 -37.31 -11.38 -3.08
CA PRO A 398 -37.82 -10.63 -4.22
C PRO A 398 -37.87 -9.12 -3.94
N VAL A 399 -37.47 -8.33 -4.93
CA VAL A 399 -37.57 -6.87 -4.94
C VAL A 399 -38.00 -6.40 -6.33
N VAL A 400 -38.73 -5.29 -6.40
CA VAL A 400 -38.96 -4.57 -7.66
C VAL A 400 -38.19 -3.27 -7.60
N VAL A 401 -37.19 -3.10 -8.48
CA VAL A 401 -36.60 -1.79 -8.71
C VAL A 401 -37.52 -1.01 -9.65
N GLU A 402 -37.80 0.24 -9.33
CA GLU A 402 -38.59 1.15 -10.14
C GLU A 402 -37.69 2.24 -10.75
N SER A 403 -37.83 2.46 -12.06
CA SER A 403 -37.07 3.49 -12.77
C SER A 403 -37.49 4.89 -12.33
N SER A 404 -36.52 5.79 -12.24
CA SER A 404 -36.69 7.16 -11.78
C SER A 404 -36.41 8.13 -12.94
N ALA A 405 -37.44 8.81 -13.44
CA ALA A 405 -37.31 9.80 -14.50
C ALA A 405 -36.38 10.95 -14.08
N THR A 406 -35.50 11.41 -14.97
CA THR A 406 -34.45 12.40 -14.68
C THR A 406 -34.64 13.72 -15.43
N THR A 407 -34.15 14.79 -14.80
CA THR A 407 -34.03 16.14 -15.34
C THR A 407 -32.55 16.46 -15.52
N LEU A 408 -32.14 16.79 -16.75
CA LEU A 408 -30.79 17.25 -17.07
C LEU A 408 -30.86 18.69 -17.57
N THR A 409 -30.17 19.60 -16.90
CA THR A 409 -30.04 21.00 -17.34
C THR A 409 -28.67 21.25 -17.95
N LEU A 410 -28.59 22.22 -18.85
CA LEU A 410 -27.35 22.73 -19.42
C LEU A 410 -27.47 24.25 -19.52
N SER A 411 -26.42 24.95 -19.12
CA SER A 411 -26.24 26.39 -19.31
C SER A 411 -24.77 26.64 -19.55
N GLY A 412 -24.44 27.70 -20.30
CA GLY A 412 -23.05 28.00 -20.57
C GLY A 412 -22.82 29.45 -20.95
N THR A 413 -21.58 29.89 -20.75
CA THR A 413 -21.12 31.25 -20.98
C THR A 413 -19.89 31.24 -21.86
N THR A 414 -19.87 32.12 -22.85
CA THR A 414 -18.74 32.29 -23.76
C THR A 414 -17.55 32.89 -23.02
N GLY A 415 -16.43 32.17 -23.00
CA GLY A 415 -15.16 32.62 -22.45
C GLY A 415 -14.32 33.37 -23.50
N LYS A 416 -13.08 33.69 -23.12
CA LYS A 416 -12.08 34.24 -24.06
C LYS A 416 -11.59 33.18 -25.04
N THR A 417 -11.06 33.61 -26.19
CA THR A 417 -10.30 32.75 -27.13
C THR A 417 -11.04 31.46 -27.51
N ARG A 418 -12.32 31.60 -27.91
CA ARG A 418 -13.20 30.49 -28.32
C ARG A 418 -13.42 29.40 -27.24
N SER A 419 -13.19 29.72 -25.97
CA SER A 419 -13.60 28.89 -24.84
C SER A 419 -15.09 29.03 -24.56
N VAL A 420 -15.73 27.97 -24.08
CA VAL A 420 -17.09 27.99 -23.51
C VAL A 420 -17.09 27.23 -22.19
N ASP A 421 -17.51 27.91 -21.13
CA ASP A 421 -17.71 27.31 -19.82
C ASP A 421 -19.13 26.76 -19.74
N LEU A 422 -19.27 25.45 -19.55
CA LEU A 422 -20.54 24.76 -19.43
C LEU A 422 -20.79 24.32 -17.98
N SER A 423 -22.03 24.41 -17.55
CA SER A 423 -22.49 23.92 -16.25
C SER A 423 -23.92 23.36 -16.34
N GLY A 424 -24.29 22.54 -15.37
CA GLY A 424 -25.63 21.96 -15.30
C GLY A 424 -25.78 21.06 -14.09
N TYR A 425 -26.95 20.43 -13.98
CA TYR A 425 -27.22 19.42 -12.98
C TYR A 425 -28.04 18.26 -13.56
N LEU A 426 -27.80 17.06 -13.02
CA LEU A 426 -28.62 15.87 -13.24
C LEU A 426 -29.33 15.54 -11.92
N THR A 427 -30.66 15.54 -11.97
CA THR A 427 -31.55 15.26 -10.85
C THR A 427 -32.61 14.25 -11.27
N THR A 428 -33.32 13.64 -10.33
CA THR A 428 -34.62 13.04 -10.62
C THR A 428 -35.66 14.14 -10.88
N THR A 429 -36.82 13.77 -11.41
CA THR A 429 -38.03 14.62 -11.47
C THR A 429 -38.64 14.93 -10.09
N THR A 430 -38.00 14.46 -9.01
CA THR A 430 -38.30 14.79 -7.60
C THR A 430 -37.13 15.51 -6.92
N ASP A 431 -36.34 16.25 -7.71
CA ASP A 431 -35.19 17.08 -7.31
C ASP A 431 -34.08 16.36 -6.52
N THR A 432 -34.04 15.03 -6.56
CA THR A 432 -32.98 14.23 -5.93
C THR A 432 -31.72 14.26 -6.81
N PRO A 433 -30.55 14.71 -6.31
CA PRO A 433 -29.29 14.68 -7.06
C PRO A 433 -28.90 13.29 -7.56
N VAL A 434 -28.40 13.17 -8.80
CA VAL A 434 -27.87 11.90 -9.34
C VAL A 434 -26.34 11.98 -9.49
N ALA A 435 -25.63 11.48 -8.48
CA ALA A 435 -24.18 11.60 -8.34
C ALA A 435 -23.36 10.57 -9.14
N ASP A 436 -22.09 10.91 -9.41
CA ASP A 436 -21.06 10.11 -10.11
C ASP A 436 -21.43 9.66 -11.54
N GLN A 437 -22.37 10.35 -12.18
CA GLN A 437 -22.87 10.00 -13.50
C GLN A 437 -22.11 10.70 -14.61
N GLN A 438 -21.69 9.94 -15.63
CA GLN A 438 -21.06 10.51 -16.83
C GLN A 438 -22.09 11.24 -17.70
N VAL A 439 -21.82 12.52 -17.97
CA VAL A 439 -22.58 13.36 -18.89
C VAL A 439 -21.71 13.62 -20.13
N SER A 440 -22.17 13.15 -21.29
CA SER A 440 -21.55 13.45 -22.58
C SER A 440 -21.95 14.85 -23.05
N ILE A 441 -20.98 15.63 -23.52
CA ILE A 441 -21.21 16.92 -24.16
C ILE A 441 -21.01 16.77 -25.67
N LEU A 442 -22.01 17.22 -26.43
CA LEU A 442 -22.02 17.22 -27.88
C LEU A 442 -22.13 18.66 -28.40
N VAL A 443 -21.42 18.96 -29.48
CA VAL A 443 -21.45 20.24 -30.19
C VAL A 443 -21.82 19.96 -31.64
N ASN A 444 -22.92 20.57 -32.11
CA ASN A 444 -23.49 20.34 -33.45
C ASN A 444 -23.72 18.84 -33.78
N GLY A 445 -23.98 18.02 -32.75
CA GLY A 445 -24.20 16.57 -32.86
C GLY A 445 -22.96 15.69 -32.66
N THR A 446 -21.75 16.25 -32.69
CA THR A 446 -20.49 15.52 -32.43
C THR A 446 -20.17 15.52 -30.95
N GLN A 447 -19.93 14.36 -30.33
CA GLN A 447 -19.45 14.32 -28.93
C GLN A 447 -18.01 14.86 -28.86
N VAL A 448 -17.80 15.91 -28.05
CA VAL A 448 -16.50 16.59 -27.90
C VAL A 448 -15.81 16.25 -26.58
N ALA A 449 -16.60 15.95 -25.54
CA ALA A 449 -16.11 15.72 -24.19
C ALA A 449 -17.12 14.92 -23.36
N SER A 450 -16.71 14.53 -22.16
CA SER A 450 -17.62 14.10 -21.10
C SER A 450 -17.10 14.54 -19.75
N THR A 451 -18.00 14.81 -18.81
CA THR A 451 -17.69 15.13 -17.41
C THR A 451 -18.49 14.19 -16.50
N ARG A 452 -18.29 14.26 -15.18
CA ARG A 452 -19.10 13.54 -14.18
C ARG A 452 -19.87 14.51 -13.28
N THR A 453 -20.98 14.04 -12.73
CA THR A 453 -21.73 14.77 -11.68
C THR A 453 -21.11 14.55 -10.30
N ASP A 454 -21.08 15.62 -9.51
CA ASP A 454 -20.68 15.59 -8.09
C ASP A 454 -21.78 14.99 -7.19
N GLU A 455 -21.54 14.96 -5.88
CA GLU A 455 -22.50 14.49 -4.86
C GLU A 455 -23.83 15.27 -4.87
N ASN A 456 -23.82 16.51 -5.36
CA ASN A 456 -24.99 17.38 -5.52
C ASN A 456 -25.59 17.28 -6.92
N GLY A 457 -25.15 16.30 -7.74
CA GLY A 457 -25.63 16.10 -9.10
C GLY A 457 -25.15 17.17 -10.09
N THR A 458 -24.30 18.11 -9.66
CA THR A 458 -23.84 19.22 -10.51
C THR A 458 -22.63 18.82 -11.33
N TYR A 459 -22.51 19.38 -12.54
CA TYR A 459 -21.32 19.21 -13.37
C TYR A 459 -20.88 20.55 -13.95
N ARG A 460 -19.57 20.68 -14.19
CA ARG A 460 -18.95 21.81 -14.88
C ARG A 460 -17.87 21.30 -15.82
N ILE A 461 -17.66 21.98 -16.94
CA ILE A 461 -16.56 21.70 -17.88
C ILE A 461 -16.30 22.92 -18.78
N SER A 462 -15.03 23.32 -18.90
CA SER A 462 -14.57 24.34 -19.84
C SER A 462 -14.09 23.68 -21.12
N LEU A 463 -14.50 24.18 -22.29
CA LEU A 463 -14.16 23.61 -23.60
C LEU A 463 -13.58 24.67 -24.53
N VAL A 464 -12.40 24.41 -25.11
CA VAL A 464 -11.84 25.23 -26.20
C VAL A 464 -12.26 24.62 -27.55
N LEU A 465 -13.00 25.38 -28.37
CA LEU A 465 -13.59 24.84 -29.59
C LEU A 465 -12.69 25.01 -30.83
N PRO A 466 -12.35 23.94 -31.58
CA PRO A 466 -11.58 24.06 -32.81
C PRO A 466 -12.39 24.75 -33.93
N PRO A 467 -11.78 25.61 -34.77
CA PRO A 467 -12.47 26.31 -35.86
C PRO A 467 -13.16 25.42 -36.89
N SER A 468 -12.71 24.16 -37.02
CA SER A 468 -13.30 23.14 -37.90
C SER A 468 -14.66 22.60 -37.43
N LEU A 469 -15.01 22.79 -36.15
CA LEU A 469 -16.27 22.30 -35.56
C LEU A 469 -17.31 23.41 -35.38
N VAL A 470 -16.85 24.63 -35.08
CA VAL A 470 -17.67 25.83 -34.92
C VAL A 470 -16.92 27.03 -35.51
N PRO A 471 -17.45 27.69 -36.56
CA PRO A 471 -16.87 28.94 -37.09
C PRO A 471 -16.75 30.03 -36.02
N ALA A 472 -15.85 31.00 -36.22
CA ALA A 472 -15.82 32.20 -35.39
C ALA A 472 -17.14 32.97 -35.49
N ASP A 473 -17.56 33.57 -34.38
CA ASP A 473 -18.73 34.45 -34.27
C ASP A 473 -20.03 33.83 -34.80
N SER A 474 -20.23 32.55 -34.47
CA SER A 474 -21.40 31.76 -34.84
C SER A 474 -22.05 31.09 -33.63
N ASN A 475 -23.35 30.81 -33.72
CA ASN A 475 -24.05 29.97 -32.74
C ASN A 475 -23.68 28.50 -32.99
N ALA A 476 -23.42 27.76 -31.91
CA ALA A 476 -23.37 26.30 -31.94
C ALA A 476 -24.45 25.71 -31.04
N THR A 477 -25.02 24.58 -31.45
CA THR A 477 -25.92 23.79 -30.60
C THR A 477 -25.08 22.94 -29.66
N PHE A 478 -25.05 23.31 -28.39
CA PHE A 478 -24.48 22.49 -27.32
C PHE A 478 -25.58 21.58 -26.76
N ALA A 479 -25.31 20.30 -26.65
CA ALA A 479 -26.22 19.33 -26.05
C ALA A 479 -25.50 18.52 -24.96
N ALA A 480 -26.17 18.36 -23.82
CA ALA A 480 -25.76 17.45 -22.77
C ALA A 480 -26.63 16.19 -22.82
N ARG A 481 -26.01 15.02 -22.64
CA ARG A 481 -26.68 13.72 -22.65
C ARG A 481 -26.21 12.88 -21.46
N PHE A 482 -27.17 12.38 -20.71
CA PHE A 482 -27.02 11.29 -19.75
C PHE A 482 -27.58 10.00 -20.35
N ASP A 483 -26.95 8.85 -20.08
CA ASP A 483 -27.42 7.54 -20.56
C ASP A 483 -27.73 6.60 -19.39
N GLY A 484 -29.02 6.45 -19.11
CA GLY A 484 -29.60 5.59 -18.07
C GLY A 484 -29.80 4.13 -18.49
N ARG A 485 -29.34 3.72 -19.68
CA ARG A 485 -29.47 2.32 -20.11
C ARG A 485 -28.67 1.39 -19.19
N GLY A 486 -29.37 0.45 -18.56
CA GLY A 486 -28.80 -0.45 -17.55
C GLY A 486 -28.82 0.10 -16.12
N LYS A 487 -29.45 1.25 -15.87
CA LYS A 487 -29.55 1.91 -14.56
C LYS A 487 -30.98 1.86 -14.00
N ASN A 488 -31.20 2.43 -12.82
CA ASN A 488 -32.53 2.70 -12.24
C ASN A 488 -32.99 4.17 -12.41
N VAL A 489 -32.24 4.94 -13.18
CA VAL A 489 -32.51 6.32 -13.56
C VAL A 489 -32.63 6.40 -15.08
N GLU A 490 -33.60 7.16 -15.58
CA GLU A 490 -33.87 7.26 -17.02
C GLU A 490 -32.83 8.13 -17.75
N SER A 491 -32.62 7.90 -19.05
CA SER A 491 -31.74 8.72 -19.89
C SER A 491 -32.35 10.10 -20.14
N ALA A 492 -31.60 11.16 -19.85
CA ALA A 492 -31.99 12.54 -20.15
C ALA A 492 -31.10 13.19 -21.21
N ARG A 493 -31.67 14.15 -21.93
CA ARG A 493 -30.95 15.01 -22.89
C ARG A 493 -31.50 16.43 -22.83
N THR A 494 -30.63 17.40 -23.04
CA THR A 494 -30.99 18.81 -23.15
C THR A 494 -30.06 19.51 -24.14
N ALA A 495 -30.49 20.62 -24.72
CA ALA A 495 -29.68 21.40 -25.66
C ALA A 495 -29.97 22.91 -25.53
N THR A 496 -28.95 23.71 -25.81
CA THR A 496 -29.01 25.17 -25.88
C THR A 496 -28.10 25.68 -26.99
N GLU A 497 -28.45 26.80 -27.61
CA GLU A 497 -27.52 27.53 -28.46
C GLU A 497 -26.63 28.42 -27.59
N ILE A 498 -25.35 28.52 -27.95
CA ILE A 498 -24.39 29.47 -27.36
C ILE A 498 -23.61 30.11 -28.51
N ALA A 499 -23.50 31.44 -28.50
CA ALA A 499 -22.71 32.21 -29.46
C ALA A 499 -21.21 32.09 -29.12
N VAL A 500 -20.40 31.60 -30.04
CA VAL A 500 -18.96 31.36 -29.84
C VAL A 500 -18.17 32.51 -30.45
N SER A 501 -17.81 33.49 -29.61
CA SER A 501 -17.05 34.67 -30.01
C SER A 501 -15.65 34.31 -30.52
N GLY A 502 -15.26 34.92 -31.64
CA GLY A 502 -13.95 34.79 -32.27
C GLY A 502 -12.89 35.77 -31.76
N ALA A 503 -13.18 36.53 -30.70
CA ALA A 503 -12.40 37.68 -30.27
C ALA A 503 -10.97 37.34 -29.77
N ASP A 504 -10.00 37.42 -30.68
CA ASP A 504 -8.59 37.66 -30.39
C ASP A 504 -8.40 39.14 -30.06
N ASP A 505 -8.45 39.49 -28.78
CA ASP A 505 -8.22 40.86 -28.29
C ASP A 505 -6.88 40.93 -27.55
N GLY A 506 -5.80 41.01 -28.34
CA GLY A 506 -4.42 41.03 -27.87
C GLY A 506 -3.47 41.44 -29.00
N PRO A 507 -2.84 42.64 -28.94
CA PRO A 507 -1.92 43.06 -29.98
C PRO A 507 -0.55 42.39 -29.80
N LEU A 508 -0.04 41.70 -30.83
CA LEU A 508 1.37 41.75 -31.29
C LEU A 508 1.63 40.84 -32.51
N ASP A 509 2.43 41.38 -33.43
CA ASP A 509 3.23 40.80 -34.54
C ASP A 509 2.73 39.56 -35.35
N SER A 510 2.76 39.71 -36.67
CA SER A 510 2.32 38.71 -37.65
C SER A 510 3.46 37.82 -38.18
N THR A 511 4.21 37.15 -37.28
CA THR A 511 5.40 36.35 -37.67
C THR A 511 5.52 34.97 -37.01
N THR A 512 4.54 34.09 -37.19
CA THR A 512 4.78 32.61 -37.21
C THR A 512 3.60 31.82 -37.81
N ARG A 513 3.67 31.49 -39.11
CA ARG A 513 2.76 30.53 -39.75
C ARG A 513 3.54 29.34 -40.31
N GLY A 514 3.69 28.30 -39.51
CA GLY A 514 4.30 27.03 -39.91
C GLY A 514 4.05 25.95 -38.85
N TRP A 515 4.03 24.70 -39.31
CA TRP A 515 4.09 23.45 -38.54
C TRP A 515 3.43 23.39 -37.14
N LEU A 516 2.28 22.70 -37.05
CA LEU A 516 2.07 21.63 -36.06
C LEU A 516 0.85 20.78 -36.47
N VAL A 517 1.10 19.74 -37.27
CA VAL A 517 0.32 18.50 -37.19
C VAL A 517 1.07 17.61 -36.20
N SER A 518 0.35 16.80 -35.42
CA SER A 518 0.86 15.93 -34.36
C SER A 518 1.29 16.63 -33.07
N LEU A 519 0.32 16.92 -32.20
CA LEU A 519 0.53 16.86 -30.74
C LEU A 519 -0.78 16.45 -30.04
N GLY A 520 -0.98 15.13 -29.93
CA GLY A 520 -1.97 14.58 -29.01
C GLY A 520 -1.26 13.93 -27.84
N VAL A 521 -1.21 14.61 -26.68
CA VAL A 521 -0.99 14.05 -25.33
C VAL A 521 -1.14 15.18 -24.27
N ALA A 522 -1.80 14.84 -23.16
CA ALA A 522 -1.80 15.46 -21.82
C ALA A 522 -1.65 16.98 -21.62
N ALA A 523 -2.75 17.63 -21.17
CA ALA A 523 -2.79 18.61 -20.06
C ALA A 523 -4.26 18.90 -19.66
N LEU A 524 -4.65 19.11 -18.40
CA LEU A 524 -3.97 18.83 -17.12
C LEU A 524 -5.02 18.66 -15.99
N ILE A 525 -4.70 17.91 -14.94
CA ILE A 525 -5.53 17.77 -13.74
C ILE A 525 -5.43 19.05 -12.89
N THR A 526 -6.50 19.86 -12.82
CA THR A 526 -6.59 21.00 -11.87
C THR A 526 -8.04 21.32 -11.45
N LEU A 527 -8.59 20.56 -10.50
CA LEU A 527 -9.75 21.00 -9.71
C LEU A 527 -9.80 20.24 -8.38
N GLY A 528 -8.97 20.67 -7.42
CA GLY A 528 -8.70 19.89 -6.21
C GLY A 528 -7.80 20.58 -5.18
N GLY A 529 -8.03 21.86 -4.89
CA GLY A 529 -7.48 22.51 -3.70
C GLY A 529 -6.84 23.89 -3.90
N PHE A 530 -7.57 24.94 -3.53
CA PHE A 530 -7.00 26.03 -2.74
C PHE A 530 -8.08 26.73 -1.91
N PHE A 531 -7.99 26.66 -0.58
CA PHE A 531 -8.77 27.49 0.33
C PHE A 531 -7.97 27.77 1.60
N LEU A 532 -7.31 28.93 1.66
CA LEU A 532 -6.61 29.41 2.86
C LEU A 532 -6.81 30.93 3.07
N TRP A 533 -7.89 31.23 3.81
CA TRP A 533 -7.88 32.04 5.04
C TRP A 533 -7.11 33.37 5.12
N ARG A 534 -7.85 34.48 5.32
CA ARG A 534 -7.62 35.61 6.27
C ARG A 534 -8.79 36.64 6.12
N SER A 535 -9.15 37.48 7.09
CA SER A 535 -8.99 37.46 8.57
C SER A 535 -9.78 38.61 9.24
N ASP A 536 -10.11 38.45 10.53
CA ASP A 536 -10.41 39.50 11.55
C ASP A 536 -11.60 40.45 11.28
N PHE A 537 -12.60 40.56 12.17
CA PHE A 537 -12.58 41.32 13.44
C PHE A 537 -13.76 40.91 14.35
N GLY A 538 -13.70 41.08 15.69
CA GLY A 538 -14.95 40.95 16.48
C GLY A 538 -14.96 41.03 18.02
N GLY A 539 -13.93 40.56 18.74
CA GLY A 539 -13.79 40.74 20.20
C GLY A 539 -14.67 39.89 21.14
N GLY A 540 -14.18 39.67 22.38
CA GLY A 540 -14.90 38.98 23.47
C GLY A 540 -13.96 38.19 24.39
N ASP A 541 -13.58 38.75 25.54
CA ASP A 541 -12.64 38.15 26.50
C ASP A 541 -13.25 37.04 27.37
N ALA A 542 -12.53 35.92 27.55
CA ALA A 542 -12.44 35.15 28.82
C ALA A 542 -11.46 33.96 28.72
N ASP A 543 -10.39 34.01 29.51
CA ASP A 543 -9.69 32.84 30.10
C ASP A 543 -10.11 32.84 31.61
N PRO A 544 -10.15 31.72 32.38
CA PRO A 544 -9.08 30.73 32.45
C PRO A 544 -9.49 29.23 32.61
N ASP A 545 -8.44 28.39 32.69
CA ASP A 545 -8.36 27.09 33.39
C ASP A 545 -9.18 25.86 32.89
N GLY A 546 -8.51 25.02 32.10
CA GLY A 546 -8.00 23.77 32.68
C GLY A 546 -8.45 22.40 32.14
N ARG A 547 -7.52 21.44 32.31
CA ARG A 547 -7.61 19.97 32.23
C ARG A 547 -7.36 19.25 30.90
N ASP A 548 -6.64 18.14 31.08
CA ASP A 548 -6.18 17.12 30.15
C ASP A 548 -7.22 16.55 29.18
N GLY A 549 -6.77 16.27 27.95
CA GLY A 549 -7.55 15.59 26.90
C GLY A 549 -6.65 14.78 25.96
N MET A 550 -6.06 13.68 26.47
CA MET A 550 -5.12 12.82 25.72
C MET A 550 -5.80 12.13 24.53
N ALA A 551 -5.58 12.64 23.31
CA ALA A 551 -5.93 11.94 22.08
C ALA A 551 -4.97 10.75 21.84
N THR A 552 -5.51 9.55 21.66
CA THR A 552 -4.75 8.34 21.35
C THR A 552 -4.61 8.15 19.85
N ASP A 553 -3.41 8.33 19.32
CA ASP A 553 -3.05 7.88 17.97
C ASP A 553 -2.66 6.39 17.99
N VAL A 554 -2.95 5.68 16.90
CA VAL A 554 -2.95 4.20 16.83
C VAL A 554 -2.24 3.73 15.57
N ASP A 555 -0.92 3.53 15.67
CA ASP A 555 -0.06 3.12 14.55
C ASP A 555 0.38 1.64 14.65
N ALA A 556 0.64 1.04 13.48
CA ALA A 556 0.70 -0.41 13.28
C ALA A 556 2.05 -1.05 13.67
N VAL A 557 2.02 -2.36 13.93
CA VAL A 557 3.21 -3.17 14.24
C VAL A 557 3.36 -4.28 13.21
N THR A 558 4.29 -4.09 12.27
CA THR A 558 4.70 -5.12 11.30
C THR A 558 5.89 -5.91 11.84
N GLU A 559 5.62 -7.06 12.46
CA GLU A 559 6.67 -8.04 12.78
C GLU A 559 7.17 -8.73 11.50
N SER A 560 8.42 -9.20 11.50
CA SER A 560 8.97 -10.05 10.45
C SER A 560 8.99 -11.49 10.95
N ASP A 561 8.38 -12.42 10.19
CA ASP A 561 8.64 -13.85 10.36
C ASP A 561 10.05 -14.18 9.84
N ASP A 562 10.72 -15.11 10.51
CA ASP A 562 11.82 -15.91 9.98
C ASP A 562 11.30 -17.35 9.93
N ALA A 563 11.18 -17.91 8.73
CA ALA A 563 10.44 -19.13 8.48
C ALA A 563 11.14 -20.00 7.44
N THR A 564 11.53 -21.21 7.83
CA THR A 564 12.11 -22.21 6.93
C THR A 564 11.02 -22.78 6.02
N THR A 565 11.09 -22.49 4.73
CA THR A 565 10.04 -22.83 3.74
C THR A 565 9.96 -24.31 3.42
N ASP A 566 9.08 -25.04 4.11
CA ASP A 566 8.39 -26.22 3.56
C ASP A 566 7.53 -25.74 2.35
N PRO A 567 7.34 -26.51 1.25
CA PRO A 567 6.97 -25.95 -0.04
C PRO A 567 5.49 -25.52 -0.12
N SER A 568 5.24 -24.30 0.37
CA SER A 568 4.03 -23.53 0.13
C SER A 568 3.80 -23.32 -1.36
N VAL A 569 2.57 -23.59 -1.82
CA VAL A 569 2.14 -23.30 -3.21
C VAL A 569 2.26 -21.80 -3.44
N SER A 570 3.26 -21.37 -4.19
CA SER A 570 3.48 -19.96 -4.52
C SER A 570 2.46 -19.45 -5.54
N ALA A 571 2.37 -18.13 -5.68
CA ALA A 571 1.56 -17.45 -6.69
C ALA A 571 1.75 -18.04 -8.11
N ALA A 572 2.99 -18.35 -8.51
CA ALA A 572 3.28 -19.01 -9.78
C ALA A 572 2.64 -20.42 -9.88
N ALA A 573 2.72 -21.23 -8.82
CA ALA A 573 2.11 -22.57 -8.78
C ALA A 573 0.56 -22.52 -8.74
N PHE A 574 -0.04 -21.44 -8.20
CA PHE A 574 -1.47 -21.17 -8.37
C PHE A 574 -1.81 -20.76 -9.81
N LEU A 575 -0.99 -19.91 -10.45
CA LEU A 575 -1.18 -19.45 -11.82
C LEU A 575 -1.06 -20.60 -12.84
N ASP A 576 -0.09 -21.50 -12.68
CA ASP A 576 0.05 -22.71 -13.51
C ASP A 576 -1.12 -23.69 -13.31
N ARG A 577 -1.68 -23.75 -12.09
CA ARG A 577 -2.91 -24.50 -11.83
C ARG A 577 -4.14 -23.83 -12.47
N ALA A 578 -4.17 -22.51 -12.57
CA ALA A 578 -5.21 -21.76 -13.29
C ALA A 578 -5.16 -22.03 -14.80
N ARG A 579 -3.96 -21.92 -15.40
CA ARG A 579 -3.68 -22.30 -16.79
C ARG A 579 -4.13 -23.74 -17.09
N SER A 580 -3.72 -24.70 -16.25
CA SER A 580 -4.11 -26.11 -16.35
C SER A 580 -5.63 -26.34 -16.26
N ALA A 581 -6.32 -25.60 -15.37
CA ALA A 581 -7.77 -25.69 -15.22
C ALA A 581 -8.52 -25.11 -16.43
N ARG A 582 -8.06 -23.98 -17.00
CA ARG A 582 -8.60 -23.41 -18.25
C ARG A 582 -8.51 -24.43 -19.39
N ASP A 583 -7.36 -25.08 -19.53
CA ASP A 583 -7.10 -26.01 -20.63
C ASP A 583 -7.88 -27.33 -20.49
N ALA A 584 -8.28 -27.69 -19.26
CA ALA A 584 -9.24 -28.76 -18.96
C ALA A 584 -10.72 -28.35 -19.13
N GLY A 585 -11.01 -27.07 -19.43
CA GLY A 585 -12.37 -26.53 -19.50
C GLY A 585 -13.02 -26.21 -18.14
N GLU A 586 -12.27 -26.31 -17.03
CA GLU A 586 -12.72 -25.95 -15.69
C GLU A 586 -12.64 -24.44 -15.44
N PHE A 587 -13.39 -23.63 -16.22
CA PHE A 587 -13.30 -22.17 -16.20
C PHE A 587 -13.55 -21.54 -14.82
N GLU A 588 -14.38 -22.16 -13.97
CA GLU A 588 -14.61 -21.75 -12.58
C GLU A 588 -13.37 -22.01 -11.71
N THR A 589 -12.76 -23.21 -11.79
CA THR A 589 -11.49 -23.52 -11.12
C THR A 589 -10.36 -22.61 -11.59
N ALA A 590 -10.33 -22.27 -12.89
CA ALA A 590 -9.34 -21.38 -13.48
C ALA A 590 -9.40 -19.97 -12.87
N VAL A 591 -10.59 -19.38 -12.78
CA VAL A 591 -10.78 -18.08 -12.10
C VAL A 591 -10.45 -18.15 -10.61
N GLU A 592 -10.82 -19.25 -9.93
CA GLU A 592 -10.47 -19.42 -8.51
C GLU A 592 -8.96 -19.46 -8.27
N MET A 593 -8.20 -20.12 -9.14
CA MET A 593 -6.74 -20.25 -9.01
C MET A 593 -5.99 -18.99 -9.46
N GLY A 594 -6.45 -18.30 -10.50
CA GLY A 594 -5.87 -17.01 -10.91
C GLY A 594 -6.00 -15.94 -9.82
N TYR A 595 -7.16 -15.85 -9.18
CA TYR A 595 -7.34 -14.96 -8.03
C TYR A 595 -6.56 -15.41 -6.79
N ALA A 596 -6.40 -16.72 -6.56
CA ALA A 596 -5.54 -17.22 -5.48
C ALA A 596 -4.07 -16.81 -5.69
N ALA A 597 -3.56 -16.88 -6.93
CA ALA A 597 -2.24 -16.38 -7.29
C ALA A 597 -2.09 -14.88 -7.00
N THR A 598 -3.09 -14.07 -7.38
CA THR A 598 -3.14 -12.63 -7.08
C THR A 598 -3.08 -12.35 -5.58
N ARG A 599 -3.80 -13.09 -4.73
CA ARG A 599 -3.72 -12.88 -3.27
C ARG A 599 -2.37 -13.28 -2.68
N ASP A 600 -1.86 -14.45 -3.05
CA ASP A 600 -0.58 -14.97 -2.56
C ASP A 600 0.57 -13.98 -2.86
N ARG A 601 0.57 -13.39 -4.05
CA ARG A 601 1.53 -12.37 -4.50
C ARG A 601 1.58 -11.11 -3.61
N PHE A 602 0.51 -10.80 -2.87
CA PHE A 602 0.41 -9.61 -2.03
C PHE A 602 0.21 -9.91 -0.53
N ASP A 603 0.15 -11.17 -0.07
CA ASP A 603 -0.13 -11.49 1.35
C ASP A 603 0.99 -11.00 2.30
N ALA A 604 2.23 -10.88 1.79
CA ALA A 604 3.36 -10.27 2.50
C ALA A 604 3.30 -8.72 2.58
N VAL A 605 2.51 -8.07 1.73
CA VAL A 605 2.21 -6.63 1.78
C VAL A 605 1.00 -6.37 2.67
N VAL A 606 -0.02 -7.24 2.57
CA VAL A 606 -1.26 -7.17 3.33
C VAL A 606 -1.66 -8.59 3.78
N PRO A 607 -1.58 -8.95 5.08
CA PRO A 607 -1.97 -10.28 5.55
C PRO A 607 -3.49 -10.48 5.51
N THR A 608 -4.02 -11.23 4.52
CA THR A 608 -5.45 -11.11 4.11
C THR A 608 -6.31 -12.36 4.25
N ALA A 609 -5.86 -13.39 4.98
CA ALA A 609 -6.52 -14.71 5.03
C ALA A 609 -8.05 -14.72 5.33
N THR A 610 -8.62 -13.68 5.94
CA THR A 610 -10.07 -13.53 6.20
C THR A 610 -10.75 -12.30 5.59
N SER A 611 -10.04 -11.48 4.83
CA SER A 611 -10.59 -10.26 4.22
C SER A 611 -11.43 -10.62 2.99
N THR A 612 -12.62 -10.03 2.81
CA THR A 612 -13.40 -10.18 1.57
C THR A 612 -12.61 -9.74 0.34
N HIS A 613 -13.12 -10.07 -0.86
CA HIS A 613 -12.52 -9.73 -2.14
C HIS A 613 -12.19 -8.23 -2.24
N TRP A 614 -13.16 -7.38 -1.90
CA TRP A 614 -12.96 -5.92 -1.83
C TRP A 614 -12.30 -5.40 -0.54
N GLU A 615 -12.37 -6.09 0.60
CA GLU A 615 -11.54 -5.72 1.79
C GLU A 615 -10.04 -5.94 1.47
N PHE A 616 -9.70 -6.92 0.64
CA PHE A 616 -8.34 -7.11 0.11
C PHE A 616 -7.93 -5.97 -0.83
N TYR A 617 -8.74 -5.65 -1.84
CA TYR A 617 -8.47 -4.51 -2.74
C TYR A 617 -8.33 -3.17 -1.97
N ASN A 618 -9.24 -2.88 -1.04
CA ASN A 618 -9.18 -1.66 -0.23
C ASN A 618 -7.90 -1.58 0.61
N ALA A 619 -7.46 -2.70 1.20
CA ALA A 619 -6.22 -2.74 1.97
C ALA A 619 -4.96 -2.67 1.07
N CYS A 620 -5.00 -3.20 -0.15
CA CYS A 620 -3.97 -2.96 -1.17
C CYS A 620 -3.88 -1.49 -1.59
N ARG A 621 -5.03 -0.80 -1.70
CA ARG A 621 -5.12 0.65 -1.94
C ARG A 621 -4.61 1.48 -0.76
N GLU A 622 -4.90 1.04 0.47
CA GLU A 622 -4.37 1.66 1.71
C GLU A 622 -2.87 1.40 1.91
N ALA A 623 -2.30 0.38 1.24
CA ALA A 623 -0.86 0.13 1.15
C ALA A 623 -0.15 0.91 0.03
N ASP A 624 -0.82 1.89 -0.60
CA ASP A 624 -0.28 2.81 -1.62
C ASP A 624 0.42 2.12 -2.81
N LEU A 625 -0.17 1.00 -3.28
CA LEU A 625 0.27 0.36 -4.52
C LEU A 625 -0.01 1.26 -5.74
N ALA A 626 0.82 1.13 -6.79
CA ALA A 626 0.67 1.90 -8.01
C ALA A 626 -0.74 1.75 -8.64
N ALA A 627 -1.28 2.85 -9.18
CA ALA A 627 -2.66 2.92 -9.67
C ALA A 627 -2.97 1.88 -10.76
N GLU A 628 -2.00 1.54 -11.61
CA GLU A 628 -2.12 0.47 -12.62
C GLU A 628 -2.24 -0.91 -11.95
N THR A 629 -1.38 -1.22 -10.98
CA THR A 629 -1.46 -2.44 -10.16
C THR A 629 -2.80 -2.54 -9.43
N LEU A 630 -3.29 -1.44 -8.86
CA LEU A 630 -4.62 -1.39 -8.22
C LEU A 630 -5.75 -1.62 -9.22
N SER A 631 -5.68 -1.05 -10.42
CA SER A 631 -6.66 -1.28 -11.49
C SER A 631 -6.73 -2.76 -11.87
N THR A 632 -5.59 -3.42 -12.08
CA THR A 632 -5.54 -4.85 -12.39
C THR A 632 -5.99 -5.71 -11.20
N ILE A 633 -5.66 -5.36 -9.95
CA ILE A 633 -6.20 -6.05 -8.77
C ILE A 633 -7.73 -5.90 -8.71
N ALA A 634 -8.29 -4.73 -8.99
CA ALA A 634 -9.73 -4.50 -9.01
C ALA A 634 -10.42 -5.38 -10.08
N ASP A 635 -9.87 -5.41 -11.30
CA ASP A 635 -10.41 -6.18 -12.42
C ASP A 635 -10.39 -7.71 -12.17
N VAL A 636 -9.30 -8.25 -11.65
CA VAL A 636 -9.25 -9.67 -11.22
C VAL A 636 -10.24 -9.92 -10.06
N THR A 637 -10.36 -8.98 -9.11
CA THR A 637 -11.28 -9.06 -7.96
C THR A 637 -12.75 -9.06 -8.40
N GLU A 638 -13.14 -8.17 -9.33
CA GLU A 638 -14.50 -8.07 -9.88
C GLU A 638 -14.85 -9.31 -10.69
N ARG A 639 -13.96 -9.76 -11.58
CA ARG A 639 -14.16 -10.97 -12.40
C ARG A 639 -14.24 -12.22 -11.53
N TYR A 640 -13.45 -12.32 -10.46
CA TYR A 640 -13.61 -13.37 -9.46
C TYR A 640 -14.98 -13.27 -8.78
N GLU A 641 -15.40 -12.11 -8.25
CA GLU A 641 -16.70 -12.02 -7.56
C GLU A 641 -17.85 -12.36 -8.50
N ARG A 642 -17.80 -11.93 -9.76
CA ARG A 642 -18.78 -12.29 -10.80
C ARG A 642 -18.80 -13.80 -11.04
N ALA A 643 -17.65 -14.44 -11.24
CA ALA A 643 -17.54 -15.90 -11.37
C ALA A 643 -17.95 -16.68 -10.11
N ALA A 644 -17.74 -16.09 -8.93
CA ALA A 644 -18.04 -16.71 -7.65
C ALA A 644 -19.54 -16.65 -7.30
N PHE A 645 -20.23 -15.60 -7.75
CA PHE A 645 -21.54 -15.20 -7.22
C PHE A 645 -22.66 -14.97 -8.24
N ALA A 646 -22.38 -14.80 -9.54
CA ALA A 646 -23.41 -14.70 -10.58
C ALA A 646 -24.13 -16.04 -10.78
N ALA A 647 -25.33 -16.01 -11.38
CA ALA A 647 -26.12 -17.21 -11.68
C ALA A 647 -25.65 -17.98 -12.93
N ASN A 648 -24.70 -17.43 -13.70
CA ASN A 648 -24.26 -17.96 -14.99
C ASN A 648 -22.91 -18.67 -14.89
N ARG A 649 -22.69 -19.69 -15.73
CA ARG A 649 -21.38 -20.35 -15.88
C ARG A 649 -20.34 -19.36 -16.41
N VAL A 650 -19.10 -19.52 -15.95
CA VAL A 650 -17.95 -18.73 -16.40
C VAL A 650 -17.60 -19.05 -17.86
N SER A 651 -17.33 -18.04 -18.68
CA SER A 651 -16.89 -18.23 -20.06
C SER A 651 -15.38 -18.45 -20.16
N SER A 652 -14.92 -19.08 -21.25
CA SER A 652 -13.50 -19.25 -21.53
C SER A 652 -12.76 -17.90 -21.64
N GLU A 653 -13.40 -16.87 -22.19
CA GLU A 653 -12.80 -15.52 -22.23
C GLU A 653 -12.65 -14.94 -20.83
N THR A 654 -13.65 -15.13 -19.96
CA THR A 654 -13.61 -14.66 -18.56
C THR A 654 -12.49 -15.34 -17.77
N ALA A 655 -12.31 -16.65 -17.94
CA ALA A 655 -11.23 -17.39 -17.29
C ALA A 655 -9.84 -17.01 -17.82
N THR A 656 -9.71 -16.86 -19.15
CA THR A 656 -8.45 -16.45 -19.80
C THR A 656 -8.05 -15.06 -19.34
N ALA A 657 -8.96 -14.08 -19.43
CA ALA A 657 -8.66 -12.69 -19.07
C ALA A 657 -8.50 -12.46 -17.54
N VAL A 658 -8.87 -13.43 -16.69
CA VAL A 658 -8.45 -13.46 -15.26
C VAL A 658 -7.03 -14.01 -15.11
N ILE A 659 -6.68 -15.07 -15.86
CA ILE A 659 -5.32 -15.62 -15.86
C ILE A 659 -4.32 -14.59 -16.37
N ASP A 660 -4.63 -13.88 -17.46
CA ASP A 660 -3.71 -12.91 -18.07
C ASP A 660 -3.43 -11.73 -17.10
N ALA A 661 -4.48 -11.19 -16.48
CA ALA A 661 -4.36 -10.12 -15.49
C ALA A 661 -3.67 -10.57 -14.18
N ALA A 662 -3.87 -11.84 -13.77
CA ALA A 662 -3.09 -12.44 -12.68
C ALA A 662 -1.63 -12.68 -13.08
N SER A 663 -1.35 -13.02 -14.34
CA SER A 663 -0.01 -13.13 -14.93
C SER A 663 0.76 -11.83 -14.75
N THR A 664 0.22 -10.70 -15.23
CA THR A 664 0.81 -9.36 -15.04
C THR A 664 1.15 -9.07 -13.58
N LEU A 665 0.23 -9.34 -12.65
CA LEU A 665 0.46 -9.07 -11.22
C LEU A 665 1.54 -9.96 -10.58
N VAL A 666 1.70 -11.19 -11.07
CA VAL A 666 2.65 -12.18 -10.52
C VAL A 666 4.03 -12.08 -11.17
N GLU A 667 4.08 -11.83 -12.48
CA GLU A 667 5.27 -11.98 -13.33
C GLU A 667 6.00 -10.65 -13.59
N ASP A 668 5.30 -9.51 -13.74
CA ASP A 668 5.91 -8.18 -13.99
C ASP A 668 6.50 -7.51 -12.73
N GLY A 669 6.72 -8.29 -11.66
CA GLY A 669 7.14 -7.80 -10.33
C GLY A 669 8.34 -8.53 -9.75
N ALA A 670 9.37 -8.80 -10.57
CA ALA A 670 10.60 -9.52 -10.24
C ALA A 670 11.86 -8.62 -10.31
#